data_AF-A0A946MK06-F1
#
_entry.id   AF-A0A946MK06-F1
#
_cell.length_a   1.000
_cell.length_b   1.000
_cell.length_c   1.000
_cell.angle_alpha   90.00
_cell.angle_beta   90.00
_cell.angle_gamma   90.00
#
_symmetry.space_group_name_H-M   'P 1'
#
loop_
_entity.id
_entity.type
_entity.pdbx_description
1 polymer ?
#
loop_
_entity_poly.entity_id
_entity_poly.type
_entity_poly.pdbx_seq_one_letter_code
_entity_poly.pdbx_strand_id
1 'polypeptide(L)'
;MATDTCENCGSCLSIEMANQVQKQENLILHLNTMVKTVNKKNKGYEVILDNMGSFFVEKIITATGFSPFDPVQTTSLHYGDYKNVITTAQLNTLLKQETLSGYFNQKPDPKIAFIQCVGSRNREQGRDYCSQVCCKISMRHAHKLTHLYPECDITLFYMDLQIIGKEIRPLFKKLSKNIQLVQGVPAEILEDHQTNMLTIVAEDKETLSRVSKTFDLIVLSVGMLPSQTLETTAGILDVKPNSWGFFNTDEAVLSKDIVIAGCAHGPKDILSSKQEGRIAAAKVIDDLGLNIKKKGNIAVFGEGAQADQTASVISSKGYPAFLFGRGTNLSKDTSVTILNKSRIISVSGTAGNFLLYYESGNKKQYLTCAAIIAAFEPEQSLNSIHSLKNDCLSLDAFIQLVEKTPGACPDNSVILLDYFGPEFKSFARLALQTSIKAKALGKNISIIMNNMLVHGPLGQRLYDTARKQGVDFFRFETSEDLKFEDSGNGFLIKLKDAALPSIDLNLNCDCLVLPENLTPAAGFKDATALLGQSLDREGFLQSANTRHRLTGSPRKGIFFAGACHDEVDTDNLNDDINEILSVFSTQAFDLQKIDTGVEINQQKCAQCLTCIRICPHSAIIMNEKSRPQIVPDSCFSCHLCVSNCPAYAIESKTLTNDQIARKIEKDTVTILACERSAALAAGSLTLPDRINLIEIPCACRVSSDVILKALLNGASKVIVSGCHKENCRSFDGSSVAHASVKKVLQIPGVEASKVMWEPVAANETQKFERIISKA
;
A
#
# COMPACT_ATOMS: atom_id res chain seq x y z
N MET A 1 -1.87 -3.48 -12.75
CA MET A 1 -1.53 -2.57 -13.85
C MET A 1 -2.58 -1.48 -13.92
N ALA A 2 -2.27 -0.30 -14.47
CA ALA A 2 -3.28 0.73 -14.64
C ALA A 2 -4.20 0.44 -15.84
N THR A 3 -5.43 0.92 -15.73
CA THR A 3 -6.36 1.07 -16.85
C THR A 3 -6.27 2.53 -17.29
N ASP A 4 -7.36 3.27 -17.23
CA ASP A 4 -7.37 4.74 -17.30
C ASP A 4 -6.99 5.38 -15.96
N THR A 5 -7.02 4.60 -14.87
CA THR A 5 -6.69 5.01 -13.51
C THR A 5 -5.61 4.12 -12.88
N CYS A 6 -4.86 4.66 -11.92
CA CYS A 6 -3.90 3.87 -11.16
C CYS A 6 -4.58 3.06 -10.04
N GLU A 7 -4.31 1.76 -9.99
CA GLU A 7 -4.81 0.82 -8.96
C GLU A 7 -3.89 0.70 -7.72
N ASN A 8 -3.01 1.68 -7.52
CA ASN A 8 -2.17 1.88 -6.33
C ASN A 8 -1.33 0.67 -5.88
N CYS A 9 -0.93 -0.17 -6.84
CA CYS A 9 -0.20 -1.41 -6.57
C CYS A 9 1.29 -1.26 -6.21
N GLY A 10 1.87 -0.06 -6.32
CA GLY A 10 3.29 0.15 -6.05
C GLY A 10 4.25 -0.35 -7.13
N SER A 11 3.82 -1.05 -8.18
CA SER A 11 4.76 -1.65 -9.17
C SER A 11 5.64 -0.64 -9.91
N CYS A 12 5.17 0.59 -10.14
CA CYS A 12 6.02 1.63 -10.74
C CYS A 12 7.14 2.12 -9.79
N LEU A 13 6.96 1.94 -8.48
CA LEU A 13 7.92 2.33 -7.45
C LEU A 13 9.18 1.48 -7.53
N SER A 14 9.05 0.18 -7.79
CA SER A 14 10.22 -0.71 -7.85
C SER A 14 11.15 -0.34 -9.00
N ILE A 15 10.60 0.06 -10.16
CA ILE A 15 11.38 0.57 -11.31
C ILE A 15 12.10 1.88 -10.93
N GLU A 16 11.38 2.80 -10.29
CA GLU A 16 11.96 4.06 -9.82
C GLU A 16 13.08 3.83 -8.81
N MET A 17 12.88 2.94 -7.82
CA MET A 17 13.87 2.61 -6.79
C MET A 17 15.10 1.94 -7.40
N ALA A 18 14.93 1.01 -8.35
CA ALA A 18 16.05 0.39 -9.05
C ALA A 18 16.88 1.42 -9.83
N ASN A 19 16.21 2.35 -10.55
CA ASN A 19 16.90 3.43 -11.25
C ASN A 19 17.63 4.39 -10.29
N GLN A 20 17.05 4.67 -9.12
CA GLN A 20 17.70 5.49 -8.09
C GLN A 20 18.97 4.84 -7.55
N VAL A 21 18.94 3.54 -7.27
CA VAL A 21 20.09 2.77 -6.79
C VAL A 21 21.24 2.79 -7.80
N GLN A 22 20.96 2.63 -9.09
CA GLN A 22 21.97 2.68 -10.16
C GLN A 22 22.67 4.05 -10.29
N LYS A 23 22.03 5.13 -9.80
CA LYS A 23 22.56 6.50 -9.86
C LYS A 23 23.29 6.91 -8.57
N GLN A 24 23.36 6.04 -7.55
CA GLN A 24 24.07 6.35 -6.30
C GLN A 24 25.57 6.09 -6.44
N GLU A 25 26.39 7.13 -6.24
CA GLU A 25 27.86 7.01 -6.33
C GLU A 25 28.48 6.25 -5.14
N ASN A 26 27.80 6.24 -3.99
CA ASN A 26 28.26 5.61 -2.75
C ASN A 26 27.84 4.13 -2.62
N LEU A 27 27.35 3.51 -3.69
CA LEU A 27 26.85 2.14 -3.68
C LEU A 27 27.59 1.30 -4.73
N ILE A 28 28.27 0.25 -4.28
CA ILE A 28 28.96 -0.68 -5.17
C ILE A 28 27.99 -1.79 -5.56
N LEU A 29 27.64 -1.85 -6.85
CA LEU A 29 26.71 -2.84 -7.39
C LEU A 29 27.46 -4.04 -7.96
N HIS A 30 27.18 -5.22 -7.42
CA HIS A 30 27.62 -6.50 -7.98
C HIS A 30 26.41 -7.23 -8.60
N LEU A 31 26.23 -7.04 -9.91
CA LEU A 31 25.15 -7.70 -10.68
C LEU A 31 25.63 -9.04 -11.26
N ASN A 32 24.70 -9.93 -11.62
CA ASN A 32 25.00 -11.26 -12.18
C ASN A 32 26.00 -12.07 -11.33
N THR A 33 25.92 -11.93 -10.00
CA THR A 33 26.90 -12.43 -9.04
C THR A 33 26.18 -13.01 -7.83
N MET A 34 26.72 -14.10 -7.27
CA MET A 34 26.21 -14.73 -6.05
C MET A 34 27.25 -14.70 -4.93
N VAL A 35 26.78 -14.62 -3.68
CA VAL A 35 27.64 -14.83 -2.51
C VAL A 35 27.94 -16.32 -2.39
N LYS A 36 29.22 -16.70 -2.44
CA LYS A 36 29.68 -18.08 -2.36
C LYS A 36 29.88 -18.52 -0.91
N THR A 37 30.56 -17.70 -0.12
CA THR A 37 30.82 -17.98 1.30
C THR A 37 30.91 -16.68 2.10
N VAL A 38 30.50 -16.75 3.36
CA VAL A 38 30.61 -15.66 4.33
C VAL A 38 31.39 -16.18 5.53
N ASN A 39 32.59 -15.66 5.73
CA ASN A 39 33.45 -16.07 6.82
C ASN A 39 33.38 -15.04 7.94
N LYS A 40 32.83 -15.42 9.09
CA LYS A 40 32.82 -14.56 10.28
C LYS A 40 34.26 -14.27 10.73
N LYS A 41 34.56 -12.99 10.95
CA LYS A 41 35.83 -12.50 11.52
C LYS A 41 35.53 -11.78 12.84
N ASN A 42 36.57 -11.33 13.55
CA ASN A 42 36.42 -10.71 14.88
C ASN A 42 35.49 -9.48 14.90
N LYS A 43 35.38 -8.72 13.80
CA LYS A 43 34.53 -7.51 13.69
C LYS A 43 33.76 -7.44 12.36
N GLY A 44 33.04 -8.50 12.01
CA GLY A 44 32.24 -8.55 10.78
C GLY A 44 32.49 -9.80 9.97
N TYR A 45 32.48 -9.65 8.65
CA TYR A 45 32.38 -10.73 7.70
C TYR A 45 33.26 -10.48 6.48
N GLU A 46 34.04 -11.50 6.11
CA GLU A 46 34.65 -11.58 4.79
C GLU A 46 33.67 -12.28 3.85
N VAL A 47 33.19 -11.55 2.84
CA VAL A 47 32.23 -12.02 1.84
C VAL A 47 33.00 -12.38 0.57
N ILE A 48 32.83 -13.62 0.10
CA ILE A 48 33.46 -14.12 -1.12
C ILE A 48 32.38 -14.33 -2.17
N LEU A 49 32.60 -13.77 -3.35
CA LEU A 49 31.67 -13.87 -4.49
C LEU A 49 32.06 -15.05 -5.40
N ASP A 50 31.12 -15.55 -6.20
CA ASP A 50 31.32 -16.70 -7.09
C ASP A 50 32.19 -16.39 -8.32
N ASN A 51 32.09 -15.18 -8.85
CA ASN A 51 32.75 -14.73 -10.08
C ASN A 51 33.73 -13.55 -9.87
N MET A 52 33.98 -13.16 -8.62
CA MET A 52 34.80 -12.01 -8.23
C MET A 52 35.63 -12.29 -6.97
N GLY A 53 36.44 -11.31 -6.56
CA GLY A 53 37.23 -11.37 -5.31
C GLY A 53 36.39 -11.30 -4.03
N SER A 54 37.06 -11.19 -2.88
CA SER A 54 36.43 -11.00 -1.58
C SER A 54 36.43 -9.54 -1.13
N PHE A 55 35.48 -9.18 -0.27
CA PHE A 55 35.42 -7.88 0.39
C PHE A 55 34.92 -8.04 1.83
N PHE A 56 35.11 -6.99 2.64
CA PHE A 56 34.76 -7.01 4.06
C PHE A 56 33.54 -6.15 4.36
N VAL A 57 32.64 -6.65 5.21
CA VAL A 57 31.47 -5.91 5.72
C VAL A 57 31.30 -6.14 7.22
N GLU A 58 30.80 -5.13 7.94
CA GLU A 58 30.55 -5.27 9.40
C GLU A 58 29.19 -5.91 9.71
N LYS A 59 28.19 -5.64 8.87
CA LYS A 59 26.81 -6.08 9.04
C LYS A 59 26.24 -6.57 7.71
N ILE A 60 25.28 -7.49 7.77
CA ILE A 60 24.64 -8.06 6.58
C ILE A 60 23.13 -7.83 6.67
N ILE A 61 22.54 -7.32 5.59
CA ILE A 61 21.10 -7.31 5.38
C ILE A 61 20.78 -8.35 4.32
N THR A 62 19.91 -9.32 4.64
CA THR A 62 19.42 -10.29 3.66
C THR A 62 18.03 -9.90 3.18
N ALA A 63 17.91 -9.72 1.87
CA ALA A 63 16.69 -9.32 1.19
C ALA A 63 16.52 -10.15 -0.10
N THR A 64 16.72 -11.46 -0.01
CA THR A 64 16.72 -12.41 -1.14
C THR A 64 15.38 -12.57 -1.86
N GLY A 65 14.34 -11.88 -1.40
CA GLY A 65 13.02 -11.88 -2.02
C GLY A 65 12.28 -13.22 -1.84
N PHE A 66 11.54 -13.60 -2.86
CA PHE A 66 10.68 -14.79 -2.88
C PHE A 66 10.71 -15.43 -4.28
N SER A 67 10.23 -16.66 -4.38
CA SER A 67 9.93 -17.31 -5.66
C SER A 67 8.42 -17.56 -5.77
N PRO A 68 7.79 -17.36 -6.94
CA PRO A 68 6.41 -17.81 -7.13
C PRO A 68 6.30 -19.31 -6.91
N PHE A 69 5.19 -19.76 -6.33
CA PHE A 69 4.90 -21.20 -6.27
C PHE A 69 4.80 -21.78 -7.68
N ASP A 70 5.40 -22.95 -7.88
CA ASP A 70 5.35 -23.72 -9.12
C ASP A 70 4.20 -24.75 -9.05
N PRO A 71 3.09 -24.55 -9.79
CA PRO A 71 1.93 -25.44 -9.72
C PRO A 71 2.13 -26.82 -10.35
N VAL A 72 3.28 -27.12 -10.98
CA VAL A 72 3.60 -28.50 -11.40
C VAL A 72 3.54 -29.46 -10.22
N GLN A 73 3.76 -28.97 -9.00
CA GLN A 73 3.64 -29.74 -7.75
C GLN A 73 2.20 -30.12 -7.38
N THR A 74 1.19 -29.58 -8.06
CA THR A 74 -0.23 -29.90 -7.87
C THR A 74 -0.78 -30.45 -9.19
N THR A 75 -0.55 -31.74 -9.42
CA THR A 75 -0.84 -32.44 -10.70
C THR A 75 -2.28 -32.28 -11.16
N SER A 76 -3.25 -32.24 -10.25
CA SER A 76 -4.67 -32.08 -10.59
C SER A 76 -5.02 -30.72 -11.24
N LEU A 77 -4.12 -29.74 -11.17
CA LEU A 77 -4.28 -28.46 -11.84
C LEU A 77 -3.65 -28.43 -13.25
N HIS A 78 -2.96 -29.50 -13.66
CA HIS A 78 -2.43 -29.68 -15.02
C HIS A 78 -1.63 -28.49 -15.58
N TYR A 79 -0.93 -27.78 -14.69
CA TYR A 79 -0.04 -26.70 -15.09
C TYR A 79 1.19 -27.27 -15.80
N GLY A 80 1.47 -26.78 -17.00
CA GLY A 80 2.53 -27.30 -17.87
C GLY A 80 2.03 -28.36 -18.86
N ASP A 81 0.96 -29.08 -18.53
CA ASP A 81 0.31 -30.04 -19.42
C ASP A 81 -0.65 -29.33 -20.39
N TYR A 82 -1.50 -28.44 -19.86
CA TYR A 82 -2.47 -27.68 -20.65
C TYR A 82 -1.94 -26.28 -20.96
N LYS A 83 -1.87 -25.93 -22.25
CA LYS A 83 -1.35 -24.64 -22.72
C LYS A 83 -2.12 -23.45 -22.15
N ASN A 84 -3.43 -23.61 -21.95
CA ASN A 84 -4.34 -22.56 -21.51
C ASN A 84 -4.48 -22.48 -19.98
N VAL A 85 -3.65 -23.20 -19.22
CA VAL A 85 -3.50 -23.05 -17.77
C VAL A 85 -2.23 -22.26 -17.49
N ILE A 86 -2.37 -21.03 -16.98
CA ILE A 86 -1.25 -20.12 -16.74
C ILE A 86 -1.24 -19.63 -15.30
N THR A 87 -0.11 -19.11 -14.82
CA THR A 87 -0.02 -18.45 -13.52
C THR A 87 -0.36 -16.96 -13.61
N THR A 88 -0.70 -16.34 -12.48
CA THR A 88 -0.77 -14.87 -12.39
C THR A 88 0.53 -14.17 -12.78
N ALA A 89 1.69 -14.80 -12.57
CA ALA A 89 2.98 -14.26 -13.01
C ALA A 89 3.08 -14.20 -14.54
N GLN A 90 2.68 -15.28 -15.24
CA GLN A 90 2.61 -15.32 -16.70
C GLN A 90 1.56 -14.34 -17.24
N LEU A 91 0.35 -14.32 -16.66
CA LEU A 91 -0.69 -13.37 -17.05
C LEU A 91 -0.22 -11.92 -16.91
N ASN A 92 0.52 -11.59 -15.84
CA ASN A 92 1.06 -10.25 -15.66
C ASN A 92 2.01 -9.84 -16.80
N THR A 93 2.84 -10.76 -17.28
CA THR A 93 3.72 -10.52 -18.44
C THR A 93 2.91 -10.35 -19.72
N LEU A 94 1.95 -11.24 -19.97
CA LEU A 94 1.07 -11.19 -21.15
C LEU A 94 0.23 -9.91 -21.20
N LEU A 95 -0.29 -9.46 -20.06
CA LEU A 95 -1.03 -8.20 -19.95
C LEU A 95 -0.11 -6.98 -20.19
N LYS A 96 1.13 -7.00 -19.70
CA LYS A 96 2.11 -5.92 -19.95
C LYS A 96 2.50 -5.80 -21.42
N GLN A 97 2.66 -6.93 -22.10
CA GLN A 97 3.03 -7.03 -23.51
C GLN A 97 1.81 -6.94 -24.45
N GLU A 98 0.60 -7.04 -23.90
CA GLU A 98 -0.67 -7.08 -24.65
C GLU A 98 -0.76 -8.24 -25.66
N THR A 99 -0.19 -9.40 -25.31
CA THR A 99 -0.08 -10.60 -26.17
C THR A 99 -1.10 -11.69 -25.84
N LEU A 100 -2.13 -11.37 -25.04
CA LEU A 100 -3.10 -12.35 -24.54
C LEU A 100 -4.10 -12.83 -25.61
N SER A 101 -4.29 -12.09 -26.70
CA SER A 101 -5.28 -12.39 -27.75
C SER A 101 -5.10 -13.78 -28.38
N GLY A 102 -3.86 -14.29 -28.40
CA GLY A 102 -3.55 -15.64 -28.88
C GLY A 102 -4.13 -16.78 -28.02
N TYR A 103 -4.41 -16.53 -26.74
CA TYR A 103 -5.08 -17.51 -25.86
C TYR A 103 -6.59 -17.59 -26.11
N PHE A 104 -7.16 -16.52 -26.68
CA PHE A 104 -8.61 -16.40 -26.89
C PHE A 104 -9.02 -16.68 -28.33
N ASN A 105 -8.09 -17.06 -29.21
CA ASN A 105 -8.34 -17.17 -30.65
C ASN A 105 -9.02 -15.90 -31.23
N GLN A 106 -8.63 -14.73 -30.71
CA GLN A 106 -9.21 -13.42 -31.06
C GLN A 106 -10.70 -13.24 -30.73
N LYS A 107 -11.29 -14.12 -29.92
CA LYS A 107 -12.67 -13.94 -29.43
C LYS A 107 -12.77 -12.67 -28.56
N PRO A 108 -13.83 -11.86 -28.73
CA PRO A 108 -14.05 -10.66 -27.91
C PRO A 108 -14.59 -10.98 -26.50
N ASP A 109 -15.18 -12.16 -26.32
CA ASP A 109 -15.93 -12.63 -25.14
C ASP A 109 -15.28 -13.85 -24.44
N PRO A 110 -13.98 -13.83 -24.12
CA PRO A 110 -13.32 -15.00 -23.54
C PRO A 110 -13.83 -15.32 -22.13
N LYS A 111 -13.96 -16.62 -21.84
CA LYS A 111 -14.28 -17.13 -20.50
C LYS A 111 -13.00 -17.41 -19.72
N ILE A 112 -12.80 -16.74 -18.59
CA ILE A 112 -11.56 -16.76 -17.82
C ILE A 112 -11.84 -17.16 -16.37
N ALA A 113 -11.19 -18.21 -15.89
CA ALA A 113 -11.23 -18.58 -14.47
C ALA A 113 -9.98 -18.10 -13.73
N PHE A 114 -10.14 -17.65 -12.49
CA PHE A 114 -9.07 -17.48 -11.52
C PHE A 114 -9.23 -18.49 -10.40
N ILE A 115 -8.16 -19.21 -10.04
CA ILE A 115 -8.15 -20.12 -8.89
C ILE A 115 -7.25 -19.53 -7.80
N GLN A 116 -7.84 -19.14 -6.67
CA GLN A 116 -7.10 -18.56 -5.55
C GLN A 116 -6.35 -19.61 -4.73
N CYS A 117 -5.38 -19.13 -3.95
CA CYS A 117 -4.67 -19.91 -2.92
C CYS A 117 -3.84 -21.10 -3.47
N VAL A 118 -3.46 -21.07 -4.74
CA VAL A 118 -2.60 -22.11 -5.32
C VAL A 118 -1.20 -22.01 -4.69
N GLY A 119 -0.81 -23.02 -3.91
CA GLY A 119 0.44 -23.03 -3.13
C GLY A 119 0.41 -22.17 -1.86
N SER A 120 -0.75 -21.87 -1.30
CA SER A 120 -0.90 -21.16 -0.02
C SER A 120 -2.15 -21.61 0.71
N ARG A 121 -2.16 -21.47 2.05
CA ARG A 121 -3.26 -21.98 2.89
C ARG A 121 -3.57 -23.46 2.58
N ASN A 122 -2.52 -24.24 2.36
CA ASN A 122 -2.60 -25.67 2.05
C ASN A 122 -1.81 -26.45 3.11
N ARG A 123 -2.54 -27.09 4.03
CA ARG A 123 -1.97 -27.82 5.17
C ARG A 123 -1.27 -29.11 4.75
N GLU A 124 -1.80 -29.81 3.76
CA GLU A 124 -1.24 -31.07 3.26
C GLU A 124 0.15 -30.86 2.65
N GLN A 125 0.36 -29.70 2.03
CA GLN A 125 1.67 -29.29 1.50
C GLN A 125 2.56 -28.58 2.54
N GLY A 126 2.14 -28.50 3.82
CA GLY A 126 2.89 -27.81 4.88
C GLY A 126 2.95 -26.28 4.70
N ARG A 127 2.04 -25.68 3.93
CA ARG A 127 2.03 -24.25 3.58
C ARG A 127 0.83 -23.55 4.21
N ASP A 128 0.77 -23.61 5.54
CA ASP A 128 -0.35 -23.07 6.32
C ASP A 128 -0.18 -21.57 6.60
N TYR A 129 -0.03 -20.80 5.54
CA TYR A 129 0.07 -19.34 5.59
C TYR A 129 -0.62 -18.70 4.38
N CYS A 130 -1.11 -17.48 4.58
CA CYS A 130 -1.61 -16.64 3.50
C CYS A 130 -0.45 -15.87 2.85
N SER A 131 -0.34 -15.93 1.52
CA SER A 131 0.66 -15.17 0.75
C SER A 131 0.34 -13.67 0.59
N GLN A 132 -0.78 -13.19 1.17
CA GLN A 132 -1.19 -11.78 1.30
C GLN A 132 -1.51 -11.02 0.01
N VAL A 133 -0.93 -11.39 -1.13
CA VAL A 133 -1.01 -10.62 -2.38
C VAL A 133 -1.91 -11.24 -3.45
N CYS A 134 -2.16 -12.55 -3.42
CA CYS A 134 -2.80 -13.29 -4.51
C CYS A 134 -4.20 -12.75 -4.86
N CYS A 135 -5.04 -12.50 -3.84
CA CYS A 135 -6.37 -11.94 -4.05
C CYS A 135 -6.31 -10.54 -4.68
N LYS A 136 -5.42 -9.66 -4.16
CA LYS A 136 -5.25 -8.29 -4.68
C LYS A 136 -4.74 -8.28 -6.13
N ILE A 137 -3.78 -9.17 -6.45
CA ILE A 137 -3.24 -9.33 -7.81
C ILE A 137 -4.35 -9.77 -8.76
N SER A 138 -5.11 -10.79 -8.39
CA SER A 138 -6.19 -11.34 -9.22
C SER A 138 -7.26 -10.29 -9.52
N MET A 139 -7.67 -9.49 -8.52
CA MET A 139 -8.62 -8.39 -8.73
C MET A 139 -8.08 -7.33 -9.71
N ARG A 140 -6.79 -6.99 -9.62
CA ARG A 140 -6.15 -6.04 -10.55
C ARG A 140 -6.01 -6.61 -11.96
N HIS A 141 -5.76 -7.91 -12.10
CA HIS A 141 -5.73 -8.59 -13.40
C HIS A 141 -7.12 -8.67 -14.01
N ALA A 142 -8.12 -9.11 -13.25
CA ALA A 142 -9.51 -9.15 -13.69
C ALA A 142 -10.00 -7.77 -14.14
N HIS A 143 -9.72 -6.71 -13.38
CA HIS A 143 -10.03 -5.33 -13.81
C HIS A 143 -9.34 -4.94 -15.11
N LYS A 144 -8.04 -5.28 -15.27
CA LYS A 144 -7.33 -5.01 -16.52
C LYS A 144 -7.91 -5.82 -17.70
N LEU A 145 -8.30 -7.07 -17.46
CA LEU A 145 -8.95 -7.92 -18.45
C LEU A 145 -10.29 -7.34 -18.89
N THR A 146 -11.17 -6.96 -17.97
CA THR A 146 -12.46 -6.32 -18.30
C THR A 146 -12.31 -4.99 -19.03
N HIS A 147 -11.16 -4.32 -18.91
CA HIS A 147 -10.87 -3.10 -19.66
C HIS A 147 -10.37 -3.40 -21.08
N LEU A 148 -9.59 -4.47 -21.27
CA LEU A 148 -9.07 -4.87 -22.58
C LEU A 148 -10.10 -5.69 -23.39
N TYR A 149 -10.93 -6.47 -22.71
CA TYR A 149 -11.95 -7.37 -23.24
C TYR A 149 -13.27 -7.10 -22.49
N PRO A 150 -14.04 -6.07 -22.88
CA PRO A 150 -15.24 -5.67 -22.15
C PRO A 150 -16.33 -6.74 -22.05
N GLU A 151 -16.33 -7.71 -22.97
CA GLU A 151 -17.29 -8.81 -23.05
C GLU A 151 -16.80 -10.10 -22.37
N CYS A 152 -15.62 -10.09 -21.74
CA CYS A 152 -15.10 -11.30 -21.08
C CYS A 152 -15.97 -11.72 -19.88
N ASP A 153 -16.12 -13.03 -19.70
CA ASP A 153 -16.78 -13.62 -18.53
C ASP A 153 -15.70 -14.13 -17.57
N ILE A 154 -15.61 -13.51 -16.39
CA ILE A 154 -14.60 -13.86 -15.39
C ILE A 154 -15.26 -14.55 -14.21
N THR A 155 -14.80 -15.77 -13.90
CA THR A 155 -15.13 -16.49 -12.68
C THR A 155 -13.92 -16.57 -11.76
N LEU A 156 -14.08 -16.24 -10.47
CA LEU A 156 -13.02 -16.31 -9.48
C LEU A 156 -13.40 -17.29 -8.38
N PHE A 157 -12.64 -18.38 -8.30
CA PHE A 157 -12.78 -19.45 -7.30
C PHE A 157 -11.89 -19.18 -6.09
N TYR A 158 -12.45 -19.19 -4.88
CA TYR A 158 -11.72 -18.80 -3.65
C TYR A 158 -12.17 -19.55 -2.39
N MET A 159 -11.33 -19.51 -1.34
CA MET A 159 -11.71 -19.91 0.02
C MET A 159 -12.28 -18.73 0.82
N ASP A 160 -11.43 -17.74 1.08
CA ASP A 160 -11.78 -16.47 1.71
C ASP A 160 -11.02 -15.36 1.00
N LEU A 161 -11.72 -14.34 0.51
CA LEU A 161 -11.06 -13.21 -0.14
C LEU A 161 -10.42 -12.29 0.89
N GLN A 162 -9.09 -12.14 0.79
CA GLN A 162 -8.30 -11.29 1.69
C GLN A 162 -8.26 -9.83 1.16
N ILE A 163 -9.42 -9.17 1.08
CA ILE A 163 -9.56 -7.80 0.57
C ILE A 163 -9.31 -6.78 1.68
N ILE A 164 -8.04 -6.68 2.06
CA ILE A 164 -7.57 -5.81 3.15
C ILE A 164 -6.84 -4.61 2.58
N GLY A 165 -7.16 -3.42 3.10
CA GLY A 165 -6.53 -2.16 2.71
C GLY A 165 -7.42 -1.25 1.86
N LYS A 166 -7.27 0.05 2.10
CA LYS A 166 -8.07 1.11 1.46
C LYS A 166 -7.84 1.21 -0.05
N GLU A 167 -6.72 0.70 -0.56
CA GLU A 167 -6.40 0.72 -1.97
C GLU A 167 -7.19 -0.31 -2.78
N ILE A 168 -7.57 -1.44 -2.18
CA ILE A 168 -8.18 -2.57 -2.91
C ILE A 168 -9.69 -2.69 -2.71
N ARG A 169 -10.23 -2.28 -1.56
CA ARG A 169 -11.68 -2.36 -1.24
C ARG A 169 -12.61 -1.75 -2.30
N PRO A 170 -12.35 -0.57 -2.88
CA PRO A 170 -13.22 0.03 -3.90
C PRO A 170 -13.16 -0.70 -5.20
N LEU A 171 -11.96 -1.16 -5.58
CA LEU A 171 -11.77 -1.94 -6.78
C LEU A 171 -12.59 -3.22 -6.66
N PHE A 172 -12.49 -3.91 -5.52
CA PHE A 172 -13.30 -5.07 -5.23
C PHE A 172 -14.79 -4.76 -5.27
N LYS A 173 -15.28 -3.73 -4.56
CA LYS A 173 -16.69 -3.34 -4.54
C LYS A 173 -17.26 -3.02 -5.94
N LYS A 174 -16.44 -2.46 -6.83
CA LYS A 174 -16.81 -2.19 -8.22
C LYS A 174 -16.81 -3.48 -9.04
N LEU A 175 -15.74 -4.27 -8.92
CA LEU A 175 -15.49 -5.42 -9.78
C LEU A 175 -16.35 -6.64 -9.42
N SER A 176 -16.65 -6.85 -8.13
CA SER A 176 -17.47 -7.98 -7.64
C SER A 176 -18.89 -8.01 -8.20
N LYS A 177 -19.37 -6.90 -8.78
CA LYS A 177 -20.65 -6.81 -9.47
C LYS A 177 -20.60 -7.30 -10.92
N ASN A 178 -19.39 -7.41 -11.48
CA ASN A 178 -19.15 -7.70 -12.89
C ASN A 178 -18.39 -9.02 -13.11
N ILE A 179 -18.00 -9.71 -12.04
CA ILE A 179 -17.33 -11.01 -12.10
C ILE A 179 -18.10 -12.01 -11.23
N GLN A 180 -18.07 -13.28 -11.60
CA GLN A 180 -18.64 -14.33 -10.78
C GLN A 180 -17.68 -14.71 -9.66
N LEU A 181 -18.14 -14.65 -8.42
CA LEU A 181 -17.38 -15.08 -7.24
C LEU A 181 -17.92 -16.46 -6.81
N VAL A 182 -17.06 -17.48 -6.81
CA VAL A 182 -17.41 -18.84 -6.41
C VAL A 182 -16.57 -19.24 -5.21
N GLN A 183 -17.21 -19.39 -4.05
CA GLN A 183 -16.55 -19.90 -2.86
C GLN A 183 -16.45 -21.42 -2.94
N GLY A 184 -15.22 -21.93 -3.09
CA GLY A 184 -14.89 -23.31 -3.37
C GLY A 184 -13.72 -23.39 -4.35
N VAL A 185 -12.58 -23.94 -3.91
CA VAL A 185 -11.41 -24.12 -4.79
C VAL A 185 -11.56 -25.44 -5.54
N PRO A 186 -11.49 -25.45 -6.89
CA PRO A 186 -11.59 -26.66 -7.69
C PRO A 186 -10.55 -27.71 -7.31
N ALA A 187 -10.97 -28.97 -7.33
CA ALA A 187 -10.06 -30.10 -7.09
C ALA A 187 -9.20 -30.42 -8.32
N GLU A 188 -9.78 -30.32 -9.52
CA GLU A 188 -9.18 -30.76 -10.77
C GLU A 188 -9.60 -29.88 -11.96
N ILE A 189 -8.73 -29.80 -12.97
CA ILE A 189 -8.99 -29.17 -14.27
C ILE A 189 -8.99 -30.26 -15.34
N LEU A 190 -9.99 -30.26 -16.21
CA LEU A 190 -10.06 -31.17 -17.36
C LEU A 190 -9.93 -30.39 -18.66
N GLU A 191 -9.32 -30.95 -19.69
CA GLU A 191 -9.25 -30.33 -21.03
C GLU A 191 -10.03 -31.17 -22.04
N ASP A 192 -10.82 -30.52 -22.88
CA ASP A 192 -11.35 -31.14 -24.09
C ASP A 192 -10.32 -31.01 -25.23
N HIS A 193 -9.69 -32.12 -25.60
CA HIS A 193 -8.64 -32.15 -26.63
C HIS A 193 -9.10 -31.74 -28.04
N GLN A 194 -10.41 -31.70 -28.31
CA GLN A 194 -10.92 -31.23 -29.61
C GLN A 194 -11.04 -29.70 -29.65
N THR A 195 -11.47 -29.10 -28.54
CA THR A 195 -11.77 -27.66 -28.47
C THR A 195 -10.70 -26.84 -27.73
N ASN A 196 -9.80 -27.50 -27.01
CA ASN A 196 -8.87 -26.95 -26.01
C ASN A 196 -9.57 -26.14 -24.91
N MET A 197 -10.87 -26.38 -24.69
CA MET A 197 -11.61 -25.74 -23.60
C MET A 197 -11.31 -26.44 -22.29
N LEU A 198 -11.15 -25.65 -21.23
CA LEU A 198 -10.83 -26.13 -19.89
C LEU A 198 -12.09 -26.22 -19.05
N THR A 199 -12.35 -27.37 -18.45
CA THR A 199 -13.53 -27.62 -17.63
C THR A 199 -13.16 -27.71 -16.17
N ILE A 200 -13.90 -26.97 -15.35
CA ILE A 200 -13.91 -27.10 -13.88
C ILE A 200 -15.26 -27.67 -13.49
N VAL A 201 -15.24 -28.75 -12.71
CA VAL A 201 -16.44 -29.26 -12.04
C VAL A 201 -16.54 -28.58 -10.69
N ALA A 202 -17.60 -27.81 -10.51
CA ALA A 202 -17.95 -27.16 -9.26
C ALA A 202 -19.31 -27.65 -8.78
N GLU A 203 -19.59 -27.51 -7.50
CA GLU A 203 -20.93 -27.72 -6.97
C GLU A 203 -21.76 -26.46 -7.16
N ASP A 204 -22.95 -26.61 -7.73
CA ASP A 204 -23.93 -25.54 -7.80
C ASP A 204 -24.66 -25.43 -6.47
N LYS A 205 -24.68 -24.23 -5.89
CA LYS A 205 -25.18 -24.01 -4.54
C LYS A 205 -26.70 -24.11 -4.42
N GLU A 206 -27.43 -23.81 -5.50
CA GLU A 206 -28.90 -23.86 -5.47
C GLU A 206 -29.42 -25.29 -5.62
N THR A 207 -28.77 -26.06 -6.47
CA THR A 207 -29.20 -27.42 -6.83
C THR A 207 -28.42 -28.52 -6.11
N LEU A 208 -27.31 -28.19 -5.45
CA LEU A 208 -26.32 -29.13 -4.89
C LEU A 208 -25.80 -30.14 -5.92
N SER A 209 -25.92 -29.80 -7.21
CA SER A 209 -25.52 -30.66 -8.32
C SER A 209 -24.11 -30.30 -8.79
N ARG A 210 -23.38 -31.29 -9.31
CA ARG A 210 -22.09 -31.02 -9.95
C ARG A 210 -22.34 -30.37 -11.30
N VAL A 211 -21.97 -29.10 -11.43
CA VAL A 211 -22.02 -28.34 -12.67
C VAL A 211 -20.62 -28.23 -13.29
N SER A 212 -20.54 -28.51 -14.58
CA SER A 212 -19.33 -28.32 -15.36
C SER A 212 -19.34 -26.93 -15.97
N LYS A 213 -18.29 -26.14 -15.70
CA LYS A 213 -18.08 -24.84 -16.32
C LYS A 213 -16.84 -24.88 -17.20
N THR A 214 -16.97 -24.37 -18.43
CA THR A 214 -15.91 -24.36 -19.44
C THR A 214 -15.28 -22.97 -19.59
N PHE A 215 -13.96 -22.90 -19.75
CA PHE A 215 -13.17 -21.68 -19.81
C PHE A 215 -12.17 -21.73 -20.98
N ASP A 216 -11.94 -20.59 -21.62
CA ASP A 216 -10.87 -20.42 -22.62
C ASP A 216 -9.50 -20.29 -21.94
N LEU A 217 -9.44 -19.80 -20.69
CA LEU A 217 -8.20 -19.60 -19.93
C LEU A 217 -8.43 -19.85 -18.44
N ILE A 218 -7.56 -20.63 -17.81
CA ILE A 218 -7.53 -20.75 -16.34
C ILE A 218 -6.24 -20.12 -15.82
N VAL A 219 -6.40 -19.23 -14.84
CA VAL A 219 -5.32 -18.49 -14.20
C VAL A 219 -5.15 -18.97 -12.77
N LEU A 220 -4.01 -19.60 -12.49
CA LEU A 220 -3.63 -20.05 -11.16
C LEU A 220 -3.00 -18.89 -10.38
N SER A 221 -3.67 -18.46 -9.30
CA SER A 221 -3.20 -17.38 -8.43
C SER A 221 -2.19 -17.91 -7.42
N VAL A 222 -0.97 -18.10 -7.92
CA VAL A 222 0.15 -18.69 -7.19
C VAL A 222 0.60 -17.86 -5.99
N GLY A 223 0.93 -18.56 -4.91
CA GLY A 223 1.48 -18.01 -3.68
C GLY A 223 2.97 -17.64 -3.77
N MET A 224 3.48 -17.09 -2.68
CA MET A 224 4.89 -16.80 -2.46
C MET A 224 5.55 -17.95 -1.71
N LEU A 225 6.64 -18.46 -2.27
CA LEU A 225 7.59 -19.36 -1.61
C LEU A 225 8.85 -18.59 -1.20
N PRO A 226 9.63 -19.12 -0.24
CA PRO A 226 11.01 -18.69 -0.06
C PRO A 226 11.75 -18.62 -1.39
N SER A 227 12.69 -17.69 -1.51
CA SER A 227 13.56 -17.64 -2.68
C SER A 227 14.26 -19.00 -2.86
N GLN A 228 14.42 -19.46 -4.11
CA GLN A 228 15.14 -20.71 -4.43
C GLN A 228 16.54 -20.78 -3.81
N THR A 229 17.17 -19.63 -3.55
CA THR A 229 18.52 -19.56 -2.96
C THR A 229 18.50 -19.39 -1.45
N LEU A 230 17.33 -19.31 -0.82
CA LEU A 230 17.20 -18.92 0.59
C LEU A 230 17.86 -19.93 1.53
N GLU A 231 17.69 -21.24 1.31
CA GLU A 231 18.36 -22.26 2.13
C GLU A 231 19.88 -22.18 2.02
N THR A 232 20.40 -21.99 0.80
CA THR A 232 21.84 -21.81 0.56
C THR A 232 22.33 -20.53 1.25
N THR A 233 21.59 -19.42 1.12
CA THR A 233 21.93 -18.16 1.80
C THR A 233 21.88 -18.31 3.32
N ALA A 234 20.90 -19.03 3.85
CA ALA A 234 20.76 -19.30 5.28
C ALA A 234 21.94 -20.12 5.81
N GLY A 235 22.36 -21.16 5.08
CA GLY A 235 23.55 -21.95 5.42
C GLY A 235 24.85 -21.15 5.37
N ILE A 236 25.02 -20.30 4.34
CA ILE A 236 26.17 -19.39 4.23
C ILE A 236 26.24 -18.41 5.41
N LEU A 237 25.09 -17.96 5.89
CA LEU A 237 24.95 -16.97 6.96
C LEU A 237 24.87 -17.58 8.36
N ASP A 238 24.82 -18.91 8.49
CA ASP A 238 24.57 -19.64 9.73
C ASP A 238 23.30 -19.14 10.46
N VAL A 239 22.21 -18.98 9.70
CA VAL A 239 20.88 -18.66 10.22
C VAL A 239 19.90 -19.78 9.87
N LYS A 240 18.83 -19.93 10.66
CA LYS A 240 17.85 -21.00 10.45
C LYS A 240 16.48 -20.41 10.16
N PRO A 241 15.91 -20.61 8.96
CA PRO A 241 14.53 -20.24 8.69
C PRO A 241 13.58 -21.16 9.48
N ASN A 242 12.31 -20.77 9.53
CA ASN A 242 11.24 -21.58 10.10
C ASN A 242 10.86 -22.77 9.20
N SER A 243 9.88 -23.55 9.65
CA SER A 243 9.36 -24.72 8.93
C SER A 243 8.81 -24.43 7.52
N TRP A 244 8.54 -23.16 7.18
CA TRP A 244 8.11 -22.73 5.85
C TRP A 244 9.24 -22.14 5.00
N GLY A 245 10.46 -22.05 5.53
CA GLY A 245 11.61 -21.43 4.85
C GLY A 245 11.64 -19.90 4.93
N PHE A 246 10.93 -19.27 5.86
CA PHE A 246 10.93 -17.82 6.10
C PHE A 246 11.53 -17.46 7.47
N PHE A 247 11.64 -16.17 7.79
CA PHE A 247 12.18 -15.69 9.08
C PHE A 247 11.15 -14.95 9.94
N ASN A 248 9.85 -15.08 9.64
CA ASN A 248 8.74 -14.32 10.23
C ASN A 248 8.01 -15.02 11.39
N THR A 249 8.65 -15.98 12.05
CA THR A 249 8.06 -16.68 13.19
C THR A 249 9.12 -16.92 14.24
N ASP A 250 8.72 -17.13 15.49
CA ASP A 250 9.62 -17.40 16.61
C ASP A 250 10.47 -18.67 16.46
N GLU A 251 10.09 -19.58 15.55
CA GLU A 251 10.90 -20.75 15.18
C GLU A 251 12.21 -20.39 14.45
N ALA A 252 12.27 -19.22 13.81
CA ALA A 252 13.43 -18.80 13.04
C ALA A 252 14.54 -18.30 13.98
N VAL A 253 15.78 -18.74 13.73
CA VAL A 253 16.96 -18.35 14.53
C VAL A 253 17.82 -17.40 13.72
N LEU A 254 18.01 -16.20 14.27
CA LEU A 254 18.79 -15.12 13.67
C LEU A 254 20.06 -14.81 14.47
N SER A 255 21.14 -14.51 13.76
CA SER A 255 22.35 -13.93 14.37
C SER A 255 22.16 -12.44 14.65
N LYS A 256 22.81 -11.91 15.69
CA LYS A 256 22.69 -10.49 16.07
C LYS A 256 23.18 -9.51 14.98
N ASP A 257 24.10 -9.95 14.13
CA ASP A 257 24.74 -9.11 13.10
C ASP A 257 24.09 -9.23 11.72
N ILE A 258 23.02 -10.03 11.61
CA ILE A 258 22.27 -10.26 10.38
C ILE A 258 20.85 -9.73 10.55
N VAL A 259 20.43 -8.87 9.63
CA VAL A 259 19.09 -8.31 9.60
C VAL A 259 18.34 -8.83 8.37
N ILE A 260 17.09 -9.24 8.55
CA ILE A 260 16.23 -9.72 7.44
C ILE A 260 15.35 -8.57 6.96
N ALA A 261 15.11 -8.46 5.65
CA ALA A 261 14.16 -7.51 5.09
C ALA A 261 13.40 -8.08 3.88
N GLY A 262 12.22 -7.50 3.62
CA GLY A 262 11.40 -7.81 2.46
C GLY A 262 10.84 -9.23 2.50
N CYS A 263 10.62 -9.82 1.33
CA CYS A 263 9.97 -11.13 1.24
C CYS A 263 10.81 -12.30 1.77
N ALA A 264 12.10 -12.10 2.06
CA ALA A 264 12.91 -13.09 2.79
C ALA A 264 12.37 -13.31 4.21
N HIS A 265 11.91 -12.24 4.87
CA HIS A 265 11.27 -12.35 6.18
C HIS A 265 9.96 -13.13 6.08
N GLY A 266 9.15 -12.89 5.04
CA GLY A 266 7.88 -13.57 4.81
C GLY A 266 7.06 -12.91 3.70
N PRO A 267 5.97 -13.54 3.22
CA PRO A 267 5.11 -12.99 2.18
C PRO A 267 4.61 -11.59 2.55
N LYS A 268 4.69 -10.63 1.62
CA LYS A 268 4.19 -9.26 1.80
C LYS A 268 4.17 -8.51 0.47
N ASP A 269 3.50 -7.36 0.43
CA ASP A 269 3.49 -6.51 -0.77
C ASP A 269 4.71 -5.58 -0.88
N ILE A 270 4.73 -4.77 -1.94
CA ILE A 270 5.83 -3.85 -2.26
C ILE A 270 6.00 -2.76 -1.20
N LEU A 271 4.91 -2.25 -0.63
CA LEU A 271 4.97 -1.14 0.32
C LEU A 271 5.49 -1.63 1.67
N SER A 272 4.96 -2.75 2.17
CA SER A 272 5.47 -3.38 3.38
C SER A 272 6.93 -3.84 3.23
N SER A 273 7.30 -4.39 2.06
CA SER A 273 8.71 -4.75 1.79
C SER A 273 9.65 -3.54 1.84
N LYS A 274 9.21 -2.40 1.32
CA LYS A 274 9.98 -1.16 1.35
C LYS A 274 10.11 -0.60 2.78
N GLN A 275 9.03 -0.62 3.55
CA GLN A 275 9.03 -0.21 4.95
C GLN A 275 10.02 -1.03 5.77
N GLU A 276 9.93 -2.36 5.65
CA GLU A 276 10.83 -3.29 6.34
C GLU A 276 12.29 -3.09 5.91
N GLY A 277 12.56 -2.83 4.63
CA GLY A 277 13.90 -2.48 4.15
C GLY A 277 14.47 -1.20 4.79
N ARG A 278 13.64 -0.18 5.03
CA ARG A 278 14.06 1.05 5.74
C ARG A 278 14.33 0.79 7.21
N ILE A 279 13.46 0.04 7.87
CA ILE A 279 13.62 -0.36 9.27
C ILE A 279 14.92 -1.15 9.44
N ALA A 280 15.18 -2.11 8.55
CA ALA A 280 16.41 -2.91 8.56
C ALA A 280 17.66 -2.06 8.37
N ALA A 281 17.65 -1.13 7.40
CA ALA A 281 18.77 -0.23 7.17
C ALA A 281 19.04 0.69 8.37
N ALA A 282 17.99 1.26 8.98
CA ALA A 282 18.14 2.10 10.17
C ALA A 282 18.66 1.32 11.37
N LYS A 283 18.23 0.07 11.55
CA LYS A 283 18.79 -0.81 12.59
C LYS A 283 20.29 -1.02 12.40
N VAL A 284 20.74 -1.28 11.18
CA VAL A 284 22.18 -1.41 10.89
C VAL A 284 22.93 -0.11 11.16
N ILE A 285 22.37 1.04 10.78
CA ILE A 285 22.96 2.36 11.05
C ILE A 285 23.09 2.61 12.56
N ASP A 286 22.06 2.27 13.33
CA ASP A 286 22.08 2.38 14.80
C ASP A 286 23.11 1.45 15.43
N ASP A 287 23.16 0.18 15.02
CA ASP A 287 24.13 -0.82 15.51
C ASP A 287 25.59 -0.40 15.23
N LEU A 288 25.84 0.27 14.11
CA LEU A 288 27.15 0.80 13.72
C LEU A 288 27.46 2.15 14.39
N GLY A 289 26.53 2.74 15.15
CA GLY A 289 26.70 4.06 15.77
C GLY A 289 26.78 5.21 14.76
N LEU A 290 26.21 5.02 13.56
CA LEU A 290 26.22 5.99 12.45
C LEU A 290 25.00 6.92 12.45
N ASN A 291 24.22 6.92 13.53
CA ASN A 291 22.99 7.71 13.62
C ASN A 291 23.24 9.21 13.84
N ILE A 292 22.21 10.00 13.55
CA ILE A 292 22.24 11.44 13.76
C ILE A 292 22.33 11.74 15.26
N LYS A 293 23.43 12.39 15.66
CA LYS A 293 23.68 12.73 17.08
C LYS A 293 22.73 13.79 17.63
N LYS A 294 22.26 14.73 16.80
CA LYS A 294 21.37 15.82 17.22
C LYS A 294 19.91 15.41 17.06
N LYS A 295 19.23 15.15 18.18
CA LYS A 295 17.81 14.78 18.22
C LYS A 295 16.96 16.03 18.43
N GLY A 296 16.07 16.31 17.47
CA GLY A 296 15.13 17.42 17.55
C GLY A 296 13.86 17.08 18.33
N ASN A 297 13.12 18.11 18.78
CA ASN A 297 11.81 17.93 19.41
C ASN A 297 10.82 17.32 18.42
N ILE A 298 10.02 16.36 18.87
CA ILE A 298 8.97 15.70 18.09
C ILE A 298 7.63 16.00 18.73
N ALA A 299 6.67 16.49 17.94
CA ALA A 299 5.30 16.67 18.40
C ALA A 299 4.44 15.47 17.99
N VAL A 300 3.68 14.91 18.93
CA VAL A 300 2.73 13.82 18.68
C VAL A 300 1.31 14.36 18.90
N PHE A 301 0.46 14.27 17.87
CA PHE A 301 -0.92 14.75 17.91
C PHE A 301 -1.85 13.55 17.97
N GLY A 302 -2.66 13.48 19.02
CA GLY A 302 -3.60 12.39 19.21
C GLY A 302 -3.89 12.12 20.68
N GLU A 303 -5.03 11.50 20.94
CA GLU A 303 -5.38 10.95 22.25
C GLU A 303 -5.56 9.44 22.09
N GLY A 304 -5.29 8.67 23.16
CA GLY A 304 -5.47 7.22 23.19
C GLY A 304 -4.17 6.42 23.26
N ALA A 305 -4.30 5.10 23.25
CA ALA A 305 -3.19 4.16 23.43
C ALA A 305 -2.15 4.25 22.30
N GLN A 306 -2.59 4.46 21.06
CA GLN A 306 -1.70 4.57 19.90
C GLN A 306 -0.82 5.84 19.97
N ALA A 307 -1.40 6.98 20.40
CA ALA A 307 -0.68 8.22 20.61
C ALA A 307 0.33 8.10 21.77
N ASP A 308 -0.10 7.49 22.88
CA ASP A 308 0.73 7.25 24.05
C ASP A 308 1.91 6.32 23.72
N GLN A 309 1.66 5.20 23.05
CA GLN A 309 2.70 4.28 22.58
C GLN A 309 3.68 4.97 21.63
N THR A 310 3.16 5.74 20.66
CA THR A 310 4.00 6.51 19.74
C THR A 310 4.92 7.47 20.49
N ALA A 311 4.37 8.30 21.38
CA ALA A 311 5.17 9.25 22.14
C ALA A 311 6.21 8.57 23.04
N SER A 312 5.81 7.48 23.72
CA SER A 312 6.68 6.69 24.58
C SER A 312 7.86 6.09 23.82
N VAL A 313 7.60 5.42 22.69
CA VAL A 313 8.65 4.78 21.88
C VAL A 313 9.60 5.82 21.29
N ILE A 314 9.08 6.92 20.74
CA ILE A 314 9.91 8.04 20.26
C ILE A 314 10.81 8.57 21.40
N SER A 315 10.25 8.77 22.59
CA SER A 315 11.01 9.27 23.75
C SER A 315 12.07 8.29 24.25
N SER A 316 11.76 6.99 24.27
CA SER A 316 12.72 5.92 24.63
C SER A 316 13.94 5.85 23.70
N LYS A 317 13.78 6.32 22.45
CA LYS A 317 14.87 6.47 21.49
C LYS A 317 15.64 7.78 21.69
N GLY A 318 15.36 8.55 22.73
CA GLY A 318 16.07 9.77 23.11
C GLY A 318 15.63 11.04 22.38
N TYR A 319 14.50 11.02 21.69
CA TYR A 319 13.91 12.23 21.09
C TYR A 319 13.01 12.93 22.12
N PRO A 320 13.16 14.24 22.38
CA PRO A 320 12.20 14.98 23.21
C PRO A 320 10.81 14.94 22.57
N ALA A 321 9.84 14.30 23.22
CA ALA A 321 8.49 14.09 22.69
C ALA A 321 7.47 14.98 23.42
N PHE A 322 6.66 15.70 22.65
CA PHE A 322 5.58 16.56 23.14
C PHE A 322 4.24 15.99 22.69
N LEU A 323 3.48 15.41 23.61
CA LEU A 323 2.20 14.78 23.33
C LEU A 323 1.05 15.79 23.52
N PHE A 324 0.37 16.14 22.44
CA PHE A 324 -0.88 16.91 22.47
C PHE A 324 -2.06 15.95 22.65
N GLY A 325 -2.21 15.48 23.90
CA GLY A 325 -3.23 14.54 24.33
C GLY A 325 -3.19 14.31 25.84
N ARG A 326 -3.99 13.36 26.33
CA ARG A 326 -4.15 13.12 27.78
C ARG A 326 -3.00 12.32 28.41
N GLY A 327 -2.31 11.47 27.65
CA GLY A 327 -1.22 10.64 28.17
C GLY A 327 -1.69 9.54 29.14
N THR A 328 -2.90 9.02 28.97
CA THR A 328 -3.57 8.14 29.96
C THR A 328 -2.86 6.82 30.21
N ASN A 329 -2.13 6.31 29.21
CA ASN A 329 -1.41 5.03 29.27
C ASN A 329 0.10 5.23 29.45
N LEU A 330 0.57 6.46 29.70
CA LEU A 330 1.97 6.74 29.97
C LEU A 330 2.29 6.53 31.45
N SER A 331 3.45 5.94 31.74
CA SER A 331 3.96 5.85 33.10
C SER A 331 4.33 7.23 33.63
N LYS A 332 4.29 7.41 34.96
CA LYS A 332 4.67 8.68 35.60
C LYS A 332 6.14 9.05 35.39
N ASP A 333 7.00 8.05 35.14
CA ASP A 333 8.44 8.21 34.93
C ASP A 333 8.82 8.42 33.45
N THR A 334 7.86 8.75 32.60
CA THR A 334 8.13 9.02 31.18
C THR A 334 8.84 10.36 30.97
N SER A 335 9.76 10.41 30.00
CA SER A 335 10.37 11.65 29.51
C SER A 335 9.50 12.41 28.50
N VAL A 336 8.27 11.95 28.25
CA VAL A 336 7.29 12.62 27.38
C VAL A 336 6.71 13.85 28.08
N THR A 337 6.75 14.99 27.41
CA THR A 337 6.05 16.20 27.87
C THR A 337 4.58 16.14 27.43
N ILE A 338 3.67 15.95 28.39
CA ILE A 338 2.23 15.84 28.14
C ILE A 338 1.60 17.24 28.15
N LEU A 339 1.05 17.65 27.01
CA LEU A 339 0.32 18.91 26.82
C LEU A 339 -1.19 18.66 26.87
N ASN A 340 -1.67 18.20 28.02
CA ASN A 340 -3.08 17.88 28.24
C ASN A 340 -3.97 19.12 28.09
N LYS A 341 -5.18 18.95 27.52
CA LYS A 341 -6.16 20.02 27.24
C LYS A 341 -5.59 21.22 26.47
N SER A 342 -4.52 21.01 25.72
CA SER A 342 -3.90 22.06 24.91
C SER A 342 -4.52 22.08 23.52
N ARG A 343 -4.97 23.25 23.07
CA ARG A 343 -5.59 23.42 21.76
C ARG A 343 -4.57 24.01 20.78
N ILE A 344 -4.27 23.26 19.72
CA ILE A 344 -3.42 23.76 18.64
C ILE A 344 -4.21 24.80 17.83
N ILE A 345 -3.63 25.99 17.67
CA ILE A 345 -4.25 27.10 16.92
C ILE A 345 -3.73 27.12 15.49
N SER A 346 -2.42 26.92 15.28
CA SER A 346 -1.83 26.88 13.94
C SER A 346 -0.51 26.11 13.90
N VAL A 347 -0.25 25.47 12.77
CA VAL A 347 1.04 24.83 12.44
C VAL A 347 1.65 25.57 11.25
N SER A 348 2.88 26.05 11.41
CA SER A 348 3.64 26.71 10.33
C SER A 348 5.06 26.16 10.24
N GLY A 349 5.78 26.56 9.19
CA GLY A 349 7.14 26.09 8.95
C GLY A 349 7.21 24.78 8.16
N THR A 350 8.36 24.13 8.28
CA THR A 350 8.80 23.02 7.43
C THR A 350 9.55 21.96 8.25
N ALA A 351 9.83 20.81 7.63
CA ALA A 351 10.68 19.78 8.24
C ALA A 351 11.93 20.39 8.88
N GLY A 352 12.20 20.04 10.14
CA GLY A 352 13.30 20.58 10.93
C GLY A 352 13.00 21.85 11.73
N ASN A 353 11.96 22.59 11.35
CA ASN A 353 11.64 23.90 11.94
C ASN A 353 10.14 24.20 11.85
N PHE A 354 9.30 23.31 12.37
CA PHE A 354 7.88 23.59 12.55
C PHE A 354 7.66 24.47 13.76
N LEU A 355 6.81 25.49 13.63
CA LEU A 355 6.36 26.33 14.72
C LEU A 355 4.89 26.04 15.01
N LEU A 356 4.64 25.50 16.20
CA LEU A 356 3.32 25.22 16.73
C LEU A 356 2.89 26.38 17.61
N TYR A 357 1.76 27.00 17.27
CA TYR A 357 1.09 27.97 18.13
C TYR A 357 -0.10 27.29 18.79
N TYR A 358 -0.11 27.24 20.12
CA TYR A 358 -1.12 26.53 20.88
C TYR A 358 -1.53 27.30 22.14
N GLU A 359 -2.69 26.94 22.67
CA GLU A 359 -3.26 27.49 23.90
C GLU A 359 -3.34 26.40 24.95
N SER A 360 -2.79 26.68 26.14
CA SER A 360 -2.86 25.79 27.29
C SER A 360 -3.23 26.61 28.53
N GLY A 361 -4.34 26.27 29.19
CA GLY A 361 -4.83 27.01 30.35
C GLY A 361 -5.04 28.51 30.08
N ASN A 362 -5.64 28.84 28.93
CA ASN A 362 -5.85 30.23 28.43
C ASN A 362 -4.57 31.05 28.19
N LYS A 363 -3.39 30.41 28.18
CA LYS A 363 -2.13 31.04 27.79
C LYS A 363 -1.72 30.57 26.40
N LYS A 364 -1.39 31.53 25.55
CA LYS A 364 -0.89 31.32 24.20
C LYS A 364 0.63 31.10 24.23
N GLN A 365 1.08 30.01 23.64
CA GLN A 365 2.46 29.54 23.69
C GLN A 365 2.94 29.09 22.31
N TYR A 366 4.26 29.02 22.16
CA TYR A 366 4.91 28.54 20.96
C TYR A 366 5.79 27.34 21.30
N LEU A 367 5.78 26.33 20.42
CA LEU A 367 6.68 25.18 20.48
C LEU A 367 7.31 24.98 19.11
N THR A 368 8.64 24.90 19.05
CA THR A 368 9.35 24.51 17.84
C THR A 368 9.65 23.01 17.87
N CYS A 369 9.37 22.33 16.76
CA CYS A 369 9.66 20.91 16.59
C CYS A 369 10.27 20.61 15.22
N ALA A 370 11.06 19.53 15.15
CA ALA A 370 11.67 19.06 13.92
C ALA A 370 10.68 18.26 13.07
N ALA A 371 9.79 17.52 13.71
CA ALA A 371 8.78 16.71 13.04
C ALA A 371 7.48 16.62 13.86
N ILE A 372 6.41 16.26 13.17
CA ILE A 372 5.07 16.06 13.71
C ILE A 372 4.61 14.65 13.34
N ILE A 373 4.05 13.91 14.31
CA ILE A 373 3.41 12.61 14.10
C ILE A 373 1.94 12.76 14.46
N ALA A 374 1.03 12.54 13.52
CA ALA A 374 -0.39 12.39 13.82
C ALA A 374 -0.70 10.92 14.11
N ALA A 375 -1.25 10.67 15.30
CA ALA A 375 -1.57 9.36 15.84
C ALA A 375 -2.95 9.40 16.50
N PHE A 376 -3.94 9.91 15.77
CA PHE A 376 -5.33 9.97 16.24
C PHE A 376 -5.98 8.58 16.19
N GLU A 377 -6.74 8.23 17.22
CA GLU A 377 -7.59 7.04 17.18
C GLU A 377 -8.95 7.34 16.56
N PRO A 378 -9.56 6.39 15.85
CA PRO A 378 -10.94 6.49 15.41
C PRO A 378 -11.89 6.49 16.60
N GLU A 379 -13.06 7.10 16.43
CA GLU A 379 -14.21 6.83 17.27
C GLU A 379 -14.76 5.44 16.94
N GLN A 380 -15.13 4.73 18.01
CA GLN A 380 -15.75 3.42 17.95
C GLN A 380 -17.22 3.57 18.31
N SER A 381 -18.09 3.01 17.48
CA SER A 381 -19.53 2.96 17.74
C SER A 381 -20.03 1.54 17.49
N LEU A 382 -20.89 1.04 18.37
CA LEU A 382 -21.48 -0.28 18.19
C LEU A 382 -22.65 -0.19 17.21
N ASN A 383 -22.64 -1.06 16.20
CA ASN A 383 -23.80 -1.22 15.33
C ASN A 383 -24.94 -1.89 16.10
N SER A 384 -26.18 -1.59 15.73
CA SER A 384 -27.37 -2.26 16.28
C SER A 384 -28.06 -3.07 15.20
N ILE A 385 -28.63 -4.21 15.60
CA ILE A 385 -29.52 -5.00 14.75
C ILE A 385 -30.94 -4.58 15.10
N HIS A 386 -31.62 -3.89 14.19
CA HIS A 386 -32.92 -3.27 14.46
C HIS A 386 -34.03 -4.23 14.94
N SER A 387 -33.92 -5.54 14.67
CA SER A 387 -34.89 -6.54 15.12
C SER A 387 -34.73 -6.96 16.58
N LEU A 388 -33.61 -6.64 17.22
CA LEU A 388 -33.29 -7.05 18.59
C LEU A 388 -33.63 -5.94 19.59
N LYS A 389 -34.20 -6.35 20.73
CA LYS A 389 -34.45 -5.46 21.88
C LYS A 389 -33.35 -5.58 22.93
N ASN A 390 -32.72 -6.75 23.06
CA ASN A 390 -31.60 -6.95 23.95
C ASN A 390 -30.32 -6.36 23.33
N ASP A 391 -29.48 -5.76 24.17
CA ASP A 391 -28.22 -5.16 23.72
C ASP A 391 -27.21 -6.23 23.34
N CYS A 392 -26.65 -6.09 22.14
CA CYS A 392 -25.47 -6.86 21.72
C CYS A 392 -24.23 -6.35 22.44
N LEU A 393 -23.22 -7.20 22.58
CA LEU A 393 -21.94 -6.83 23.17
C LEU A 393 -20.97 -6.36 22.08
N SER A 394 -20.13 -5.37 22.38
CA SER A 394 -19.02 -5.02 21.50
C SER A 394 -17.89 -6.05 21.61
N LEU A 395 -17.05 -6.17 20.58
CA LEU A 395 -15.91 -7.08 20.62
C LEU A 395 -14.92 -6.69 21.73
N ASP A 396 -14.66 -5.39 21.94
CA ASP A 396 -13.82 -4.94 23.07
C ASP A 396 -14.44 -5.33 24.41
N ALA A 397 -15.73 -5.09 24.62
CA ALA A 397 -16.40 -5.47 25.86
C ALA A 397 -16.35 -7.00 26.09
N PHE A 398 -16.46 -7.80 25.03
CA PHE A 398 -16.28 -9.26 25.12
C PHE A 398 -14.86 -9.66 25.50
N ILE A 399 -13.85 -9.01 24.93
CA ILE A 399 -12.44 -9.18 25.32
C ILE A 399 -12.27 -8.90 26.81
N GLN A 400 -12.80 -7.78 27.31
CA GLN A 400 -12.71 -7.43 28.73
C GLN A 400 -13.36 -8.49 29.62
N LEU A 401 -14.52 -9.06 29.22
CA LEU A 401 -15.16 -10.15 29.97
C LEU A 401 -14.29 -11.39 30.04
N VAL A 402 -13.73 -11.82 28.91
CA VAL A 402 -12.88 -13.02 28.83
C VAL A 402 -11.58 -12.84 29.61
N GLU A 403 -10.97 -11.66 29.56
CA GLU A 403 -9.65 -11.42 30.16
C GLU A 403 -9.69 -11.02 31.63
N LYS A 404 -10.66 -10.18 32.02
CA LYS A 404 -10.69 -9.58 33.36
C LYS A 404 -11.73 -10.20 34.29
N THR A 405 -12.82 -10.72 33.74
CA THR A 405 -13.90 -11.34 34.53
C THR A 405 -14.34 -12.69 33.95
N PRO A 406 -13.45 -13.71 33.84
CA PRO A 406 -13.75 -14.97 33.15
C PRO A 406 -15.03 -15.68 33.61
N GLY A 407 -15.36 -15.59 34.91
CA GLY A 407 -16.56 -16.20 35.48
C GLY A 407 -17.88 -15.56 35.05
N ALA A 408 -17.84 -14.33 34.52
CA ALA A 408 -19.00 -13.63 33.96
C ALA A 408 -19.10 -13.80 32.43
N CYS A 409 -18.16 -14.51 31.80
CA CYS A 409 -18.21 -14.79 30.38
C CYS A 409 -19.39 -15.76 30.09
N PRO A 410 -20.28 -15.43 29.13
CA PRO A 410 -21.40 -16.28 28.76
C PRO A 410 -20.97 -17.68 28.30
N ASP A 411 -21.85 -18.67 28.49
CA ASP A 411 -21.55 -20.07 28.15
C ASP A 411 -21.57 -20.30 26.64
N ASN A 412 -22.49 -19.66 25.91
CA ASN A 412 -22.59 -19.75 24.46
C ASN A 412 -22.59 -18.34 23.86
N SER A 413 -21.51 -17.98 23.17
CA SER A 413 -21.37 -16.69 22.51
C SER A 413 -21.20 -16.83 21.00
N VAL A 414 -21.83 -15.94 20.25
CA VAL A 414 -21.66 -15.83 18.80
C VAL A 414 -20.97 -14.52 18.48
N ILE A 415 -19.89 -14.57 17.70
CA ILE A 415 -19.23 -13.38 17.14
C ILE A 415 -19.65 -13.26 15.68
N LEU A 416 -20.25 -12.13 15.31
CA LEU A 416 -20.68 -11.85 13.94
C LEU A 416 -19.72 -10.86 13.29
N LEU A 417 -18.94 -11.34 12.32
CA LEU A 417 -17.99 -10.55 11.54
C LEU A 417 -18.63 -10.12 10.21
N ASP A 418 -18.01 -9.16 9.49
CA ASP A 418 -18.36 -8.62 8.14
C ASP A 418 -19.85 -8.34 7.81
N TYR A 419 -20.76 -8.33 8.78
CA TYR A 419 -22.20 -8.19 8.51
C TYR A 419 -22.60 -6.76 8.08
N PHE A 420 -22.04 -5.73 8.73
CA PHE A 420 -22.39 -4.32 8.47
C PHE A 420 -21.51 -3.66 7.40
N GLY A 421 -20.49 -4.35 6.90
CA GLY A 421 -19.51 -3.76 6.01
C GLY A 421 -18.26 -4.63 5.87
N PRO A 422 -17.24 -4.15 5.13
CA PRO A 422 -16.01 -4.91 4.98
C PRO A 422 -15.34 -5.09 6.35
N GLU A 423 -14.98 -6.34 6.67
CA GLU A 423 -14.27 -6.62 7.91
C GLU A 423 -12.86 -6.01 7.92
N PHE A 424 -12.39 -5.70 9.12
CA PHE A 424 -11.02 -5.30 9.40
C PHE A 424 -10.25 -6.50 9.96
N LYS A 425 -9.04 -6.71 9.44
CA LYS A 425 -8.07 -7.72 9.87
C LYS A 425 -7.82 -7.67 11.37
N SER A 426 -7.86 -6.48 11.99
CA SER A 426 -7.67 -6.31 13.43
C SER A 426 -8.79 -6.97 14.21
N PHE A 427 -10.05 -6.74 13.84
CA PHE A 427 -11.20 -7.36 14.49
C PHE A 427 -11.25 -8.87 14.24
N ALA A 428 -10.94 -9.34 13.02
CA ALA A 428 -10.85 -10.78 12.76
C ALA A 428 -9.79 -11.46 13.64
N ARG A 429 -8.60 -10.85 13.80
CA ARG A 429 -7.54 -11.37 14.68
C ARG A 429 -7.95 -11.37 16.14
N LEU A 430 -8.53 -10.26 16.62
CA LEU A 430 -9.02 -10.14 17.99
C LEU A 430 -10.13 -11.16 18.27
N ALA A 431 -11.07 -11.35 17.36
CA ALA A 431 -12.13 -12.35 17.48
C ALA A 431 -11.54 -13.76 17.60
N LEU A 432 -10.58 -14.13 16.77
CA LEU A 432 -9.90 -15.44 16.83
C LEU A 432 -9.12 -15.62 18.14
N GLN A 433 -8.34 -14.63 18.56
CA GLN A 433 -7.56 -14.69 19.81
C GLN A 433 -8.47 -14.83 21.02
N THR A 434 -9.54 -14.05 21.08
CA THR A 434 -10.51 -14.08 22.18
C THR A 434 -11.28 -15.38 22.19
N SER A 435 -11.64 -15.92 21.02
CA SER A 435 -12.31 -17.22 20.91
C SER A 435 -11.45 -18.37 21.44
N ILE A 436 -10.14 -18.35 21.13
CA ILE A 436 -9.16 -19.31 21.67
C ILE A 436 -9.10 -19.23 23.20
N LYS A 437 -9.01 -18.01 23.76
CA LYS A 437 -8.98 -17.81 25.21
C LYS A 437 -10.29 -18.27 25.87
N ALA A 438 -11.44 -17.92 25.28
CA ALA A 438 -12.75 -18.30 25.80
C ALA A 438 -12.99 -19.83 25.74
N LYS A 439 -12.57 -20.50 24.66
CA LYS A 439 -12.62 -21.98 24.57
C LYS A 439 -11.75 -22.64 25.63
N ALA A 440 -10.57 -22.08 25.94
CA ALA A 440 -9.73 -22.57 27.03
C ALA A 440 -10.41 -22.45 28.41
N LEU A 441 -11.39 -21.56 28.57
CA LEU A 441 -12.24 -21.43 29.76
C LEU A 441 -13.46 -22.36 29.74
N GLY A 442 -13.59 -23.24 28.73
CA GLY A 442 -14.72 -24.16 28.59
C GLY A 442 -15.98 -23.53 27.98
N LYS A 443 -15.88 -22.35 27.37
CA LYS A 443 -17.02 -21.64 26.74
C LYS A 443 -17.24 -22.11 25.30
N ASN A 444 -18.49 -22.10 24.85
CA ASN A 444 -18.87 -22.37 23.47
C ASN A 444 -18.86 -21.08 22.68
N ILE A 445 -18.09 -21.06 21.59
CA ILE A 445 -17.90 -19.90 20.75
C ILE A 445 -18.14 -20.31 19.32
N SER A 446 -19.02 -19.56 18.65
CA SER A 446 -19.26 -19.67 17.23
C SER A 446 -18.92 -18.34 16.56
N ILE A 447 -18.29 -18.39 15.40
CA ILE A 447 -18.03 -17.22 14.57
C ILE A 447 -18.84 -17.34 13.29
N ILE A 448 -19.62 -16.32 12.98
CA ILE A 448 -20.41 -16.20 11.76
C ILE A 448 -19.76 -15.12 10.88
N MET A 449 -19.41 -15.44 9.64
CA MET A 449 -18.73 -14.53 8.71
C MET A 449 -18.95 -14.87 7.23
N ASN A 450 -18.86 -13.90 6.33
CA ASN A 450 -18.77 -14.11 4.89
C ASN A 450 -17.35 -14.58 4.49
N ASN A 451 -16.33 -13.83 4.90
CA ASN A 451 -14.91 -14.14 4.69
C ASN A 451 -14.14 -14.12 6.01
N MET A 452 -13.44 -15.21 6.30
CA MET A 452 -12.51 -15.24 7.42
C MET A 452 -11.18 -14.57 7.01
N LEU A 453 -10.91 -13.38 7.54
CA LEU A 453 -9.69 -12.61 7.24
C LEU A 453 -8.48 -13.15 8.04
N VAL A 454 -7.65 -13.94 7.37
CA VAL A 454 -6.50 -14.67 7.93
C VAL A 454 -5.18 -14.18 7.35
N HIS A 455 -5.04 -12.87 7.27
CA HIS A 455 -3.93 -12.23 6.59
C HIS A 455 -2.58 -12.51 7.24
N GLY A 456 -1.65 -12.98 6.41
CA GLY A 456 -0.31 -13.38 6.82
C GLY A 456 -0.27 -14.67 7.63
N PRO A 457 0.92 -15.06 8.11
CA PRO A 457 1.09 -16.33 8.81
C PRO A 457 0.42 -16.36 10.18
N LEU A 458 0.43 -15.25 10.91
CA LEU A 458 -0.24 -15.15 12.22
C LEU A 458 -1.76 -15.36 12.09
N GLY A 459 -2.39 -14.70 11.13
CA GLY A 459 -3.85 -14.81 10.93
C GLY A 459 -4.28 -16.24 10.62
N GLN A 460 -3.57 -16.91 9.70
CA GLN A 460 -3.85 -18.31 9.36
C GLN A 460 -3.66 -19.23 10.58
N ARG A 461 -2.52 -19.12 11.29
CA ARG A 461 -2.24 -19.89 12.50
C ARG A 461 -3.32 -19.73 13.58
N LEU A 462 -3.79 -18.51 13.82
CA LEU A 462 -4.88 -18.24 14.76
C LEU A 462 -6.15 -18.97 14.36
N TYR A 463 -6.52 -18.89 13.08
CA TYR A 463 -7.69 -19.59 12.55
C TYR A 463 -7.59 -21.11 12.71
N ASP A 464 -6.43 -21.69 12.39
CA ASP A 464 -6.22 -23.14 12.51
C ASP A 464 -6.24 -23.59 13.97
N THR A 465 -5.68 -22.78 14.87
CA THR A 465 -5.70 -23.04 16.30
C THR A 465 -7.12 -22.99 16.86
N ALA A 466 -7.89 -21.96 16.51
CA ALA A 466 -9.28 -21.83 16.91
C ALA A 466 -10.12 -23.03 16.44
N ARG A 467 -9.96 -23.47 15.18
CA ARG A 467 -10.63 -24.68 14.66
C ARG A 467 -10.24 -25.94 15.42
N LYS A 468 -8.95 -26.14 15.69
CA LYS A 468 -8.47 -27.31 16.46
C LYS A 468 -9.00 -27.35 17.89
N GLN A 469 -9.27 -26.20 18.48
CA GLN A 469 -9.88 -26.07 19.81
C GLN A 469 -11.41 -26.18 19.80
N GLY A 470 -12.03 -26.36 18.63
CA GLY A 470 -13.47 -26.53 18.51
C GLY A 470 -14.26 -25.23 18.57
N VAL A 471 -13.69 -24.10 18.12
CA VAL A 471 -14.51 -22.93 17.73
C VAL A 471 -15.29 -23.29 16.47
N ASP A 472 -16.59 -23.03 16.49
CA ASP A 472 -17.48 -23.29 15.35
C ASP A 472 -17.43 -22.12 14.37
N PHE A 473 -17.47 -22.40 13.07
CA PHE A 473 -17.40 -21.39 12.03
C PHE A 473 -18.55 -21.61 11.04
N PHE A 474 -19.38 -20.58 10.88
CA PHE A 474 -20.51 -20.60 9.96
C PHE A 474 -20.43 -19.44 8.97
N ARG A 475 -21.08 -19.59 7.83
CA ARG A 475 -20.96 -18.62 6.72
C ARG A 475 -22.29 -18.13 6.22
N PHE A 476 -22.38 -16.83 5.94
CA PHE A 476 -23.48 -16.22 5.19
C PHE A 476 -22.95 -15.64 3.88
N GLU A 477 -23.77 -15.57 2.83
CA GLU A 477 -23.38 -14.92 1.57
C GLU A 477 -23.78 -13.45 1.54
N THR A 478 -24.97 -13.19 2.05
CA THR A 478 -25.57 -11.87 2.14
C THR A 478 -26.19 -11.68 3.52
N SER A 479 -26.41 -10.43 3.93
CA SER A 479 -27.07 -10.16 5.20
C SER A 479 -28.49 -10.73 5.29
N GLU A 480 -29.13 -11.03 4.17
CA GLU A 480 -30.48 -11.61 4.11
C GLU A 480 -30.52 -13.08 4.56
N ASP A 481 -29.38 -13.76 4.53
CA ASP A 481 -29.23 -15.14 5.00
C ASP A 481 -29.30 -15.26 6.53
N LEU A 482 -29.31 -14.13 7.24
CA LEU A 482 -29.33 -14.05 8.69
C LEU A 482 -30.60 -13.37 9.18
N LYS A 483 -31.27 -14.01 10.15
CA LYS A 483 -32.38 -13.41 10.91
C LYS A 483 -32.12 -13.54 12.39
N PHE A 484 -32.44 -12.49 13.13
CA PHE A 484 -32.14 -12.38 14.56
C PHE A 484 -33.42 -12.12 15.34
N GLU A 485 -33.62 -12.92 16.38
CA GLU A 485 -34.76 -12.83 17.31
C GLU A 485 -34.23 -12.84 18.76
N ASP A 486 -34.82 -12.03 19.65
CA ASP A 486 -34.56 -12.18 21.08
C ASP A 486 -35.11 -13.52 21.58
N SER A 487 -34.37 -14.24 22.41
CA SER A 487 -34.76 -15.54 22.94
C SER A 487 -34.48 -15.63 24.44
N GLY A 488 -35.51 -15.41 25.26
CA GLY A 488 -35.39 -15.45 26.72
C GLY A 488 -34.30 -14.51 27.24
N ASN A 489 -33.16 -15.08 27.67
CA ASN A 489 -31.98 -14.36 28.18
C ASN A 489 -30.86 -14.16 27.15
N GLY A 490 -31.10 -14.47 25.86
CA GLY A 490 -30.10 -14.37 24.79
C GLY A 490 -30.74 -14.11 23.43
N PHE A 491 -30.20 -14.75 22.40
CA PHE A 491 -30.56 -14.53 21.00
C PHE A 491 -30.73 -15.85 20.26
N LEU A 492 -31.69 -15.88 19.34
CA LEU A 492 -31.83 -16.92 18.32
C LEU A 492 -31.39 -16.33 16.98
N ILE A 493 -30.42 -16.99 16.34
CA ILE A 493 -29.91 -16.65 15.03
C ILE A 493 -30.34 -17.73 14.06
N LYS A 494 -31.17 -17.37 13.09
CA LYS A 494 -31.54 -18.24 11.97
C LYS A 494 -30.57 -17.92 10.83
N LEU A 495 -29.76 -18.90 10.46
CA LEU A 495 -28.74 -18.77 9.44
C LEU A 495 -29.01 -19.75 8.30
N LYS A 496 -29.07 -19.24 7.08
CA LYS A 496 -28.89 -20.04 5.86
C LYS A 496 -27.40 -20.14 5.56
N ASP A 497 -26.78 -21.25 5.92
CA ASP A 497 -25.32 -21.38 5.80
C ASP A 497 -24.88 -21.54 4.34
N ALA A 498 -23.86 -20.79 3.95
CA ALA A 498 -23.36 -20.74 2.57
C ALA A 498 -22.74 -22.08 2.09
N ALA A 499 -22.29 -22.93 3.01
CA ALA A 499 -21.79 -24.27 2.71
C ALA A 499 -22.88 -25.35 2.81
N LEU A 500 -24.01 -25.06 3.47
CA LEU A 500 -25.14 -25.97 3.65
C LEU A 500 -26.48 -25.28 3.31
N PRO A 501 -26.68 -24.81 2.06
CA PRO A 501 -27.80 -23.94 1.71
C PRO A 501 -29.18 -24.61 1.80
N SER A 502 -29.24 -25.94 1.88
CA SER A 502 -30.47 -26.72 2.07
C SER A 502 -30.86 -26.91 3.54
N ILE A 503 -30.05 -26.43 4.48
CA ILE A 503 -30.26 -26.58 5.92
C ILE A 503 -30.36 -25.19 6.55
N ASP A 504 -31.52 -24.89 7.12
CA ASP A 504 -31.67 -23.73 8.00
C ASP A 504 -31.10 -24.06 9.38
N LEU A 505 -30.05 -23.34 9.78
CA LEU A 505 -29.43 -23.48 11.08
C LEU A 505 -30.08 -22.52 12.08
N ASN A 506 -30.45 -23.06 13.25
CA ASN A 506 -30.95 -22.29 14.38
C ASN A 506 -29.91 -22.31 15.50
N LEU A 507 -29.19 -21.21 15.68
CA LEU A 507 -28.16 -21.05 16.70
C LEU A 507 -28.72 -20.25 17.86
N ASN A 508 -28.77 -20.85 19.05
CA ASN A 508 -29.07 -20.13 20.28
C ASN A 508 -27.76 -19.68 20.93
N CYS A 509 -27.68 -18.43 21.35
CA CYS A 509 -26.55 -17.92 22.10
C CYS A 509 -27.01 -17.01 23.25
N ASP A 510 -26.26 -17.03 24.33
CA ASP A 510 -26.44 -16.16 25.49
C ASP A 510 -25.96 -14.73 25.19
N CYS A 511 -25.03 -14.60 24.24
CA CYS A 511 -24.44 -13.32 23.87
C CYS A 511 -24.13 -13.26 22.37
N LEU A 512 -24.58 -12.19 21.72
CA LEU A 512 -24.20 -11.81 20.37
C LEU A 512 -23.17 -10.69 20.44
N VAL A 513 -22.01 -10.92 19.86
CA VAL A 513 -20.85 -10.01 19.86
C VAL A 513 -20.67 -9.43 18.47
N LEU A 514 -20.60 -8.10 18.39
CA LEU A 514 -20.45 -7.35 17.15
C LEU A 514 -19.14 -6.52 17.20
N PRO A 515 -18.34 -6.50 16.12
CA PRO A 515 -17.21 -5.58 16.02
C PRO A 515 -17.73 -4.14 15.94
N GLU A 516 -16.95 -3.22 16.51
CA GLU A 516 -17.24 -1.80 16.47
C GLU A 516 -17.08 -1.24 15.05
N ASN A 517 -17.92 -0.26 14.69
CA ASN A 517 -17.70 0.55 13.50
C ASN A 517 -16.67 1.64 13.79
N LEU A 518 -15.72 1.82 12.88
CA LEU A 518 -14.65 2.80 13.00
C LEU A 518 -14.96 4.03 12.17
N THR A 519 -15.05 5.19 12.81
CA THR A 519 -15.23 6.49 12.15
C THR A 519 -14.18 7.49 12.61
N PRO A 520 -13.83 8.50 11.80
CA PRO A 520 -12.97 9.58 12.26
C PRO A 520 -13.60 10.28 13.48
N ALA A 521 -12.79 10.57 14.50
CA ALA A 521 -13.26 11.22 15.72
C ALA A 521 -13.78 12.65 15.49
N ALA A 522 -14.62 13.15 16.40
CA ALA A 522 -15.10 14.51 16.39
C ALA A 522 -13.92 15.51 16.40
N GLY A 523 -13.95 16.48 15.48
CA GLY A 523 -12.85 17.45 15.30
C GLY A 523 -11.63 16.94 14.53
N PHE A 524 -11.59 15.66 14.12
CA PHE A 524 -10.49 15.10 13.32
C PHE A 524 -10.25 15.89 12.02
N LYS A 525 -11.33 16.30 11.34
CA LYS A 525 -11.25 17.13 10.13
C LYS A 525 -10.55 18.48 10.38
N ASP A 526 -10.83 19.12 11.52
CA ASP A 526 -10.20 20.39 11.87
C ASP A 526 -8.73 20.19 12.26
N ALA A 527 -8.43 19.14 13.01
CA ALA A 527 -7.06 18.78 13.39
C ALA A 527 -6.18 18.47 12.18
N THR A 528 -6.71 17.76 11.18
CA THR A 528 -5.99 17.45 9.93
C THR A 528 -5.82 18.67 9.03
N ALA A 529 -6.78 19.60 9.03
CA ALA A 529 -6.66 20.87 8.33
C ALA A 529 -5.50 21.73 8.87
N LEU A 530 -5.23 21.69 10.17
CA LEU A 530 -4.06 22.37 10.77
C LEU A 530 -2.73 21.85 10.20
N LEU A 531 -2.66 20.56 9.86
CA LEU A 531 -1.48 19.95 9.24
C LEU A 531 -1.37 20.26 7.73
N GLY A 532 -2.41 20.86 7.14
CA GLY A 532 -2.54 21.05 5.70
C GLY A 532 -2.61 19.71 4.95
N GLN A 533 -3.30 18.72 5.54
CA GLN A 533 -3.46 17.38 4.97
C GLN A 533 -4.88 17.16 4.48
N SER A 534 -5.00 16.47 3.36
CA SER A 534 -6.30 16.05 2.82
C SER A 534 -6.74 14.71 3.39
N LEU A 535 -8.06 14.57 3.56
CA LEU A 535 -8.68 13.31 3.94
C LEU A 535 -8.90 12.41 2.73
N ASP A 536 -8.91 11.11 2.97
CA ASP A 536 -9.36 10.12 2.00
C ASP A 536 -10.90 10.10 1.90
N ARG A 537 -11.43 9.17 1.08
CA ARG A 537 -12.88 9.01 0.89
C ARG A 537 -13.62 8.39 2.08
N GLU A 538 -12.88 7.82 3.04
CA GLU A 538 -13.39 7.22 4.28
C GLU A 538 -13.27 8.23 5.44
N GLY A 539 -12.75 9.45 5.18
CA GLY A 539 -12.64 10.53 6.14
C GLY A 539 -11.36 10.49 7.00
N PHE A 540 -10.42 9.60 6.69
CA PHE A 540 -9.16 9.41 7.41
C PHE A 540 -7.99 10.12 6.71
N LEU A 541 -6.84 10.23 7.37
CA LEU A 541 -5.65 10.79 6.75
C LEU A 541 -5.18 9.93 5.59
N GLN A 542 -4.66 10.60 4.56
CA GLN A 542 -3.99 10.00 3.41
C GLN A 542 -4.85 9.06 2.56
N SER A 543 -5.18 9.52 1.35
CA SER A 543 -5.71 8.62 0.31
C SER A 543 -4.69 7.53 -0.05
N ALA A 544 -5.18 6.40 -0.56
CA ALA A 544 -4.42 5.19 -0.90
C ALA A 544 -3.16 5.43 -1.76
N ASN A 545 -2.95 6.62 -2.35
CA ASN A 545 -1.65 6.92 -2.94
C ASN A 545 -1.30 8.42 -3.14
N THR A 546 -0.30 8.93 -2.41
CA THR A 546 0.48 10.15 -2.76
C THR A 546 1.96 9.82 -3.06
N ARG A 547 2.10 8.75 -3.86
CA ARG A 547 3.26 8.00 -4.33
C ARG A 547 4.13 7.35 -3.25
N HIS A 548 3.47 6.48 -2.50
CA HIS A 548 4.03 5.33 -1.76
C HIS A 548 4.84 5.63 -0.48
N ARG A 549 4.23 6.40 0.42
CA ARG A 549 4.64 6.51 1.82
C ARG A 549 3.58 5.78 2.64
N LEU A 550 3.95 4.83 3.51
CA LEU A 550 3.00 4.23 4.44
C LEU A 550 2.76 5.21 5.60
N THR A 551 3.85 5.67 6.22
CA THR A 551 3.80 6.56 7.39
C THR A 551 4.04 8.04 7.10
N GLY A 552 4.29 8.43 5.84
CA GLY A 552 4.76 9.78 5.51
C GLY A 552 3.75 10.62 4.74
N SER A 553 3.67 11.92 5.04
CA SER A 553 2.78 12.83 4.31
C SER A 553 3.44 13.46 3.05
N PRO A 554 2.65 14.11 2.17
CA PRO A 554 3.16 14.99 1.10
C PRO A 554 4.00 16.18 1.60
N ARG A 555 3.91 16.54 2.88
CA ARG A 555 4.77 17.53 3.55
C ARG A 555 5.84 16.79 4.36
N LYS A 556 7.11 16.96 3.96
CA LYS A 556 8.24 16.35 4.69
C LYS A 556 8.22 16.79 6.16
N GLY A 557 8.56 15.87 7.06
CA GLY A 557 8.55 16.11 8.50
C GLY A 557 7.18 15.92 9.17
N ILE A 558 6.11 15.65 8.42
CA ILE A 558 4.81 15.22 8.97
C ILE A 558 4.58 13.75 8.65
N PHE A 559 4.27 12.97 9.68
CA PHE A 559 4.10 11.52 9.65
C PHE A 559 2.76 11.09 10.25
N PHE A 560 2.33 9.88 9.92
CA PHE A 560 1.11 9.24 10.40
C PHE A 560 1.47 7.90 11.04
N ALA A 561 0.89 7.62 12.20
CA ALA A 561 1.03 6.35 12.89
C ALA A 561 -0.36 5.87 13.33
N GLY A 562 -0.66 4.58 13.14
CA GLY A 562 -1.90 4.02 13.67
C GLY A 562 -3.12 4.19 12.77
N ALA A 563 -4.30 3.96 13.36
CA ALA A 563 -5.56 3.84 12.64
C ALA A 563 -6.05 5.16 11.99
N CYS A 564 -5.38 6.29 12.24
CA CYS A 564 -5.69 7.56 11.59
C CYS A 564 -5.49 7.57 10.08
N HIS A 565 -4.65 6.67 9.53
CA HIS A 565 -4.28 6.69 8.11
C HIS A 565 -4.57 5.38 7.37
N ASP A 566 -4.51 4.23 8.04
CA ASP A 566 -4.84 2.94 7.45
C ASP A 566 -5.42 1.97 8.51
N GLU A 567 -5.75 0.76 8.09
CA GLU A 567 -6.12 -0.32 8.99
C GLU A 567 -4.86 -0.90 9.67
N VAL A 568 -4.62 -0.42 10.88
CA VAL A 568 -3.39 -0.70 11.65
C VAL A 568 -3.75 -1.44 12.94
N ASP A 569 -3.20 -2.64 13.12
CA ASP A 569 -3.18 -3.36 14.38
C ASP A 569 -1.89 -3.04 15.18
N THR A 570 -1.67 -3.70 16.32
CA THR A 570 -0.51 -3.45 17.18
C THR A 570 0.83 -3.70 16.48
N ASP A 571 0.94 -4.76 15.68
CA ASP A 571 2.19 -5.07 14.96
C ASP A 571 2.44 -4.02 13.89
N ASN A 572 1.40 -3.62 13.16
CA ASN A 572 1.52 -2.56 12.17
C ASN A 572 1.81 -1.19 12.78
N LEU A 573 1.31 -0.89 13.99
CA LEU A 573 1.66 0.35 14.69
C LEU A 573 3.15 0.37 15.05
N ASN A 574 3.70 -0.77 15.47
CA ASN A 574 5.14 -0.88 15.72
C ASN A 574 5.94 -0.67 14.43
N ASP A 575 5.52 -1.25 13.32
CA ASP A 575 6.15 -1.03 12.01
C ASP A 575 6.06 0.44 11.58
N ASP A 576 4.92 1.09 11.81
CA ASP A 576 4.74 2.53 11.54
C ASP A 576 5.73 3.37 12.35
N ILE A 577 5.78 3.18 13.67
CA ILE A 577 6.67 3.94 14.55
C ILE A 577 8.13 3.68 14.20
N ASN A 578 8.51 2.43 13.91
CA ASN A 578 9.87 2.07 13.52
C ASN A 578 10.26 2.64 12.16
N GLU A 579 9.34 2.72 11.18
CA GLU A 579 9.61 3.41 9.91
C GLU A 579 9.83 4.90 10.15
N ILE A 580 9.02 5.55 10.98
CA ILE A 580 9.20 6.97 11.32
C ILE A 580 10.55 7.21 11.98
N LEU A 581 10.92 6.38 12.96
CA LEU A 581 12.24 6.41 13.60
C LEU A 581 13.37 6.19 12.60
N SER A 582 13.20 5.31 11.61
CA SER A 582 14.19 5.10 10.55
C SER A 582 14.46 6.39 9.78
N VAL A 583 13.46 7.24 9.58
CA VAL A 583 13.64 8.55 8.95
C VAL A 583 14.37 9.49 9.91
N PHE A 584 14.00 9.51 11.19
CA PHE A 584 14.62 10.40 12.18
C PHE A 584 16.10 10.07 12.45
N SER A 585 16.52 8.82 12.31
CA SER A 585 17.90 8.40 12.54
C SER A 585 18.79 8.58 11.32
N THR A 586 18.21 8.63 10.10
CA THR A 586 18.96 8.65 8.83
C THR A 586 18.85 9.95 8.05
N GLN A 587 17.83 10.78 8.29
CA GLN A 587 17.65 12.05 7.59
C GLN A 587 17.86 13.21 8.55
N ALA A 588 18.88 14.02 8.27
CA ALA A 588 19.05 15.27 8.97
C ALA A 588 17.96 16.22 8.48
N PHE A 589 17.09 16.67 9.40
CA PHE A 589 16.12 17.72 9.13
C PHE A 589 16.76 19.10 9.34
N ASP A 590 17.95 19.30 8.79
CA ASP A 590 18.60 20.61 8.76
C ASP A 590 18.28 21.33 7.45
N LEU A 591 18.52 22.64 7.39
CA LEU A 591 18.31 23.42 6.18
C LEU A 591 19.54 23.26 5.28
N GLN A 592 19.76 22.06 4.74
CA GLN A 592 20.92 21.83 3.87
C GLN A 592 20.78 22.64 2.58
N LYS A 593 21.92 23.01 2.00
CA LYS A 593 21.96 23.56 0.64
C LYS A 593 21.83 22.41 -0.35
N ILE A 594 20.66 21.79 -0.41
CA ILE A 594 20.31 20.86 -1.49
C ILE A 594 19.97 21.70 -2.71
N ASP A 595 20.48 21.33 -3.88
CA ASP A 595 20.00 21.96 -5.11
C ASP A 595 18.60 21.45 -5.44
N THR A 596 17.61 22.33 -5.32
CA THR A 596 16.22 22.00 -5.68
C THR A 596 15.97 22.00 -7.18
N GLY A 597 16.93 22.48 -7.99
CA GLY A 597 16.77 22.70 -9.42
C GLY A 597 15.87 23.89 -9.77
N VAL A 598 15.42 24.66 -8.77
CA VAL A 598 14.56 25.84 -8.93
C VAL A 598 15.19 27.04 -8.26
N GLU A 599 15.08 28.21 -8.87
CA GLU A 599 15.54 29.48 -8.31
C GLU A 599 14.50 30.59 -8.42
N ILE A 600 14.60 31.58 -7.53
CA ILE A 600 13.73 32.77 -7.51
C ILE A 600 14.60 34.01 -7.75
N ASN A 601 14.41 34.66 -8.89
CA ASN A 601 14.96 35.98 -9.17
C ASN A 601 14.20 37.03 -8.34
N GLN A 602 14.83 37.48 -7.26
CA GLN A 602 14.22 38.42 -6.31
C GLN A 602 13.98 39.82 -6.91
N GLN A 603 14.72 40.20 -7.95
CA GLN A 603 14.53 41.48 -8.65
C GLN A 603 13.29 41.47 -9.55
N LYS A 604 12.98 40.33 -10.19
CA LYS A 604 11.75 40.14 -10.98
C LYS A 604 10.53 39.84 -10.13
N CYS A 605 10.72 39.30 -8.93
CA CYS A 605 9.62 38.86 -8.07
C CYS A 605 8.74 40.05 -7.63
N ALA A 606 7.47 40.03 -8.02
CA ALA A 606 6.46 41.02 -7.62
C ALA A 606 5.76 40.69 -6.29
N GLN A 607 6.24 39.71 -5.52
CA GLN A 607 5.67 39.30 -4.23
C GLN A 607 4.15 38.97 -4.27
N CYS A 608 3.62 38.45 -5.39
CA CYS A 608 2.21 38.09 -5.53
C CYS A 608 1.76 36.89 -4.66
N LEU A 609 2.71 36.16 -4.07
CA LEU A 609 2.54 34.99 -3.20
C LEU A 609 1.88 33.76 -3.85
N THR A 610 1.72 33.73 -5.18
CA THR A 610 1.16 32.56 -5.89
C THR A 610 1.96 31.29 -5.60
N CYS A 611 3.29 31.37 -5.64
CA CYS A 611 4.18 30.24 -5.37
C CYS A 611 4.01 29.65 -3.96
N ILE A 612 3.71 30.48 -2.95
CA ILE A 612 3.46 30.03 -1.58
C ILE A 612 2.13 29.27 -1.51
N ARG A 613 1.05 29.84 -2.08
CA ARG A 613 -0.30 29.26 -2.02
C ARG A 613 -0.43 27.92 -2.74
N ILE A 614 0.26 27.76 -3.87
CA ILE A 614 0.10 26.57 -4.72
C ILE A 614 1.06 25.44 -4.34
N CYS A 615 2.09 25.67 -3.51
CA CYS A 615 3.07 24.64 -3.21
C CYS A 615 2.45 23.57 -2.28
N PRO A 616 2.17 22.34 -2.76
CA PRO A 616 1.53 21.32 -1.92
C PRO A 616 2.45 20.78 -0.83
N HIS A 617 3.74 21.12 -0.90
CA HIS A 617 4.77 20.71 0.04
C HIS A 617 5.08 21.79 1.08
N SER A 618 4.49 22.98 0.95
CA SER A 618 4.81 24.17 1.75
C SER A 618 6.31 24.50 1.78
N ALA A 619 7.02 24.21 0.68
CA ALA A 619 8.45 24.40 0.56
C ALA A 619 8.87 25.85 0.28
N ILE A 620 7.92 26.78 0.16
CA ILE A 620 8.20 28.20 -0.10
C ILE A 620 7.66 29.01 1.08
N ILE A 621 8.56 29.70 1.77
CA ILE A 621 8.27 30.53 2.95
C ILE A 621 8.60 31.99 2.66
N MET A 622 8.19 32.89 3.57
CA MET A 622 8.65 34.27 3.57
C MET A 622 9.92 34.38 4.39
N ASN A 623 10.96 34.99 3.83
CA ASN A 623 12.18 35.29 4.56
C ASN A 623 12.05 36.60 5.37
N GLU A 624 13.10 36.97 6.10
CA GLU A 624 13.16 38.18 6.94
C GLU A 624 12.91 39.48 6.17
N LYS A 625 13.17 39.51 4.87
CA LYS A 625 12.91 40.65 3.97
C LYS A 625 11.50 40.61 3.37
N SER A 626 10.62 39.78 3.90
CA SER A 626 9.28 39.50 3.37
C SER A 626 9.31 39.10 1.89
N ARG A 627 10.32 38.31 1.47
CA ARG A 627 10.45 37.81 0.10
C ARG A 627 10.28 36.28 0.09
N PRO A 628 9.62 35.70 -0.93
CA PRO A 628 9.52 34.25 -1.06
C PRO A 628 10.91 33.60 -1.17
N GLN A 629 11.12 32.54 -0.40
CA GLN A 629 12.34 31.73 -0.39
C GLN A 629 11.98 30.24 -0.38
N ILE A 630 12.72 29.46 -1.16
CA ILE A 630 12.58 28.00 -1.19
C ILE A 630 13.36 27.43 -0.01
N VAL A 631 12.71 26.56 0.77
CA VAL A 631 13.30 25.68 1.77
C VAL A 631 13.76 24.41 1.05
N PRO A 632 15.07 24.22 0.83
CA PRO A 632 15.55 23.17 -0.06
C PRO A 632 15.08 21.77 0.33
N ASP A 633 15.27 21.42 1.60
CA ASP A 633 14.96 20.12 2.16
C ASP A 633 13.47 19.79 2.11
N SER A 634 12.59 20.79 2.04
CA SER A 634 11.15 20.61 1.88
C SER A 634 10.69 20.55 0.42
N CYS A 635 11.52 20.99 -0.52
CA CYS A 635 11.18 20.98 -1.93
C CYS A 635 11.20 19.55 -2.49
N PHE A 636 10.25 19.26 -3.38
CA PHE A 636 10.16 18.00 -4.14
C PHE A 636 10.53 18.17 -5.61
N SER A 637 11.06 19.35 -5.97
CA SER A 637 11.49 19.70 -7.32
C SER A 637 10.39 19.45 -8.37
N CYS A 638 9.12 19.66 -8.00
CA CYS A 638 8.00 19.45 -8.91
C CYS A 638 7.85 20.53 -9.97
N HIS A 639 8.46 21.70 -9.78
CA HIS A 639 8.40 22.85 -10.70
C HIS A 639 6.99 23.45 -10.89
N LEU A 640 6.01 23.13 -10.02
CA LEU A 640 4.68 23.75 -10.05
C LEU A 640 4.75 25.28 -9.84
N CYS A 641 5.68 25.74 -8.99
CA CYS A 641 5.94 27.16 -8.77
C CYS A 641 6.52 27.86 -10.01
N VAL A 642 7.25 27.13 -10.87
CA VAL A 642 7.82 27.68 -12.09
C VAL A 642 6.72 27.91 -13.13
N SER A 643 5.85 26.92 -13.36
CA SER A 643 4.78 27.00 -14.34
C SER A 643 3.68 28.02 -14.01
N ASN A 644 3.65 28.51 -12.77
CA ASN A 644 2.61 29.41 -12.28
C ASN A 644 3.15 30.76 -11.79
N CYS A 645 4.44 31.07 -12.02
CA CYS A 645 4.99 32.37 -11.67
C CYS A 645 4.58 33.42 -12.72
N PRO A 646 3.68 34.38 -12.40
CA PRO A 646 3.18 35.30 -13.42
C PRO A 646 4.25 36.27 -13.95
N ALA A 647 5.26 36.56 -13.11
CA ALA A 647 6.37 37.44 -13.45
C ALA A 647 7.54 36.69 -14.13
N TYR A 648 7.43 35.37 -14.34
CA TYR A 648 8.55 34.51 -14.75
C TYR A 648 9.81 34.73 -13.90
N ALA A 649 9.59 35.04 -12.61
CA ALA A 649 10.65 35.27 -11.64
C ALA A 649 11.16 33.97 -11.02
N ILE A 650 10.44 32.86 -11.17
CA ILE A 650 10.85 31.54 -10.71
C ILE A 650 11.17 30.71 -11.94
N GLU A 651 12.35 30.09 -11.99
CA GLU A 651 12.80 29.33 -13.15
C GLU A 651 13.51 28.03 -12.74
N SER A 652 13.56 27.06 -13.66
CA SER A 652 14.37 25.86 -13.52
C SER A 652 15.82 26.17 -13.83
N LYS A 653 16.76 25.73 -12.99
CA LYS A 653 18.19 25.98 -13.19
C LYS A 653 18.76 25.25 -14.41
N THR A 654 18.25 24.06 -14.70
CA THR A 654 18.80 23.15 -15.71
C THR A 654 17.96 23.05 -16.98
N LEU A 655 16.69 23.47 -16.93
CA LEU A 655 15.76 23.33 -18.04
C LEU A 655 14.78 24.51 -18.13
N THR A 656 15.27 25.70 -18.43
CA THR A 656 14.47 26.93 -18.65
C THR A 656 13.45 26.78 -19.78
N ASN A 657 12.46 27.69 -19.85
CA ASN A 657 11.47 27.62 -20.93
C ASN A 657 12.11 27.78 -22.32
N ASP A 658 13.18 28.58 -22.42
CA ASP A 658 13.94 28.75 -23.67
C ASP A 658 14.79 27.53 -24.02
N GLN A 659 15.33 26.82 -23.02
CA GLN A 659 16.01 25.55 -23.25
C GLN A 659 15.05 24.46 -23.75
N ILE A 660 13.83 24.40 -23.23
CA ILE A 660 12.78 23.52 -23.77
C ILE A 660 12.49 23.92 -25.22
N ALA A 661 12.29 25.22 -25.48
CA ALA A 661 12.03 25.73 -26.83
C ALA A 661 13.12 25.36 -27.85
N ARG A 662 14.40 25.39 -27.46
CA ARG A 662 15.54 25.00 -28.32
C ARG A 662 15.65 23.51 -28.56
N LYS A 663 15.12 22.67 -27.68
CA LYS A 663 15.07 21.22 -27.84
C LYS A 663 13.95 20.76 -28.76
N ILE A 664 13.14 21.69 -29.31
CA ILE A 664 12.00 21.35 -30.16
C ILE A 664 12.49 21.23 -31.60
N GLU A 665 12.25 20.06 -32.18
CA GLU A 665 12.59 19.73 -33.55
C GLU A 665 11.39 19.94 -34.47
N LYS A 666 11.62 20.59 -35.60
CA LYS A 666 10.58 20.92 -36.57
C LYS A 666 10.00 19.66 -37.22
N ASP A 667 8.70 19.66 -37.46
CA ASP A 667 7.94 18.60 -38.12
C ASP A 667 7.93 17.26 -37.35
N THR A 668 8.39 17.26 -36.08
CA THR A 668 8.37 16.10 -35.17
C THR A 668 7.20 16.15 -34.17
N VAL A 669 6.81 14.99 -33.66
CA VAL A 669 5.95 14.87 -32.49
C VAL A 669 6.81 15.11 -31.26
N THR A 670 6.57 16.21 -30.56
CA THR A 670 7.28 16.53 -29.32
C THR A 670 6.55 15.95 -28.12
N ILE A 671 7.24 15.11 -27.33
CA ILE A 671 6.71 14.52 -26.10
C ILE A 671 7.41 15.16 -24.90
N LEU A 672 6.65 15.92 -24.12
CA LEU A 672 7.08 16.50 -22.85
C LEU A 672 6.84 15.47 -21.74
N ALA A 673 7.87 14.67 -21.42
CA ALA A 673 7.77 13.46 -20.62
C ALA A 673 8.28 13.68 -19.19
N CYS A 674 7.43 13.47 -18.19
CA CYS A 674 7.83 13.46 -16.78
C CYS A 674 8.92 12.41 -16.52
N GLU A 675 10.10 12.86 -16.07
CA GLU A 675 11.31 12.03 -15.83
C GLU A 675 11.04 10.88 -14.85
N ARG A 676 10.03 11.03 -13.98
CA ARG A 676 9.67 10.07 -12.91
C ARG A 676 8.60 9.07 -13.34
N SER A 677 8.19 9.09 -14.61
CA SER A 677 7.10 8.24 -15.13
C SER A 677 7.26 7.97 -16.62
N ALA A 678 6.67 8.80 -17.49
CA ALA A 678 6.68 8.63 -18.94
C ALA A 678 8.09 8.43 -19.52
N ALA A 679 9.11 9.15 -19.06
CA ALA A 679 10.49 8.96 -19.52
C ALA A 679 11.04 7.56 -19.16
N LEU A 680 10.76 7.07 -17.95
CA LEU A 680 11.15 5.72 -17.53
C LEU A 680 10.44 4.64 -18.36
N ALA A 681 9.17 4.88 -18.72
CA ALA A 681 8.42 3.96 -19.58
C ALA A 681 8.99 3.92 -21.00
N ALA A 682 9.50 5.05 -21.50
CA ALA A 682 10.14 5.17 -22.81
C ALA A 682 11.57 4.62 -22.85
N GLY A 683 12.26 4.52 -21.70
CA GLY A 683 13.70 4.26 -21.64
C GLY A 683 14.18 2.94 -22.26
N SER A 684 13.29 1.96 -22.44
CA SER A 684 13.61 0.68 -23.10
C SER A 684 13.20 0.63 -24.58
N LEU A 685 12.59 1.69 -25.12
CA LEU A 685 12.10 1.74 -26.50
C LEU A 685 13.12 2.41 -27.42
N THR A 686 13.21 1.92 -28.65
CA THR A 686 13.81 2.68 -29.74
C THR A 686 12.75 3.63 -30.28
N LEU A 687 12.96 4.93 -30.07
CA LEU A 687 12.02 5.95 -30.54
C LEU A 687 12.17 6.15 -32.06
N PRO A 688 11.06 6.22 -32.82
CA PRO A 688 11.11 6.58 -34.24
C PRO A 688 11.69 7.98 -34.46
N ASP A 689 12.35 8.22 -35.60
CA ASP A 689 13.00 9.51 -35.94
C ASP A 689 12.06 10.72 -35.86
N ARG A 690 10.75 10.51 -36.07
CA ARG A 690 9.74 11.59 -35.98
C ARG A 690 9.34 11.95 -34.54
N ILE A 691 9.84 11.25 -33.53
CA ILE A 691 9.50 11.44 -32.12
C ILE A 691 10.64 12.16 -31.41
N ASN A 692 10.38 13.37 -30.96
CA ASN A 692 11.29 14.14 -30.12
C ASN A 692 10.84 14.06 -28.65
N LEU A 693 11.53 13.25 -27.84
CA LEU A 693 11.24 13.10 -26.42
C LEU A 693 12.07 14.08 -25.58
N ILE A 694 11.40 14.98 -24.89
CA ILE A 694 12.01 15.95 -23.98
C ILE A 694 11.66 15.56 -22.54
N GLU A 695 12.64 15.08 -21.79
CA GLU A 695 12.49 14.82 -20.36
C GLU A 695 12.32 16.12 -19.57
N ILE A 696 11.34 16.13 -18.66
CA ILE A 696 11.04 17.25 -17.77
C ILE A 696 10.92 16.76 -16.31
N PRO A 697 11.31 17.57 -15.29
CA PRO A 697 11.25 17.15 -13.89
C PRO A 697 9.85 16.68 -13.42
N CYS A 698 8.82 17.29 -13.98
CA CYS A 698 7.43 16.93 -13.72
C CYS A 698 6.53 17.40 -14.85
N ALA A 699 5.44 16.67 -15.12
CA ALA A 699 4.41 17.12 -16.04
C ALA A 699 3.80 18.49 -15.65
N CYS A 700 3.70 18.83 -14.34
CA CYS A 700 3.17 20.13 -13.94
C CYS A 700 4.08 21.32 -14.23
N ARG A 701 5.31 21.07 -14.68
CA ARG A 701 6.16 22.10 -15.28
C ARG A 701 5.55 22.66 -16.58
N VAL A 702 4.75 21.87 -17.28
CA VAL A 702 4.20 22.23 -18.59
C VAL A 702 2.99 23.14 -18.41
N SER A 703 3.23 24.43 -18.58
CA SER A 703 2.22 25.47 -18.69
C SER A 703 1.75 25.62 -20.14
N SER A 704 0.62 26.31 -20.34
CA SER A 704 0.06 26.54 -21.67
C SER A 704 1.02 27.27 -22.62
N ASP A 705 1.87 28.18 -22.11
CA ASP A 705 2.88 28.87 -22.92
C ASP A 705 3.96 27.93 -23.47
N VAL A 706 4.38 26.93 -22.70
CA VAL A 706 5.37 25.94 -23.15
C VAL A 706 4.81 25.11 -24.31
N ILE A 707 3.54 24.69 -24.20
CA ILE A 707 2.84 23.95 -25.26
C ILE A 707 2.69 24.80 -26.52
N LEU A 708 2.26 26.06 -26.37
CA LEU A 708 2.09 26.96 -27.52
C LEU A 708 3.44 27.27 -28.20
N LYS A 709 4.50 27.51 -27.43
CA LYS A 709 5.85 27.69 -27.97
C LYS A 709 6.32 26.46 -28.75
N ALA A 710 5.98 25.26 -28.30
CA ALA A 710 6.31 24.04 -29.03
C ALA A 710 5.64 23.98 -30.41
N LEU A 711 4.35 24.31 -30.49
CA LEU A 711 3.64 24.41 -31.75
C LEU A 711 4.22 25.51 -32.66
N LEU A 712 4.49 26.69 -32.10
CA LEU A 712 5.06 27.83 -32.85
C LEU A 712 6.48 27.55 -33.38
N ASN A 713 7.25 26.72 -32.68
CA ASN A 713 8.58 26.26 -33.14
C ASN A 713 8.50 25.09 -34.12
N GLY A 714 7.30 24.72 -34.58
CA GLY A 714 7.10 23.77 -35.66
C GLY A 714 6.95 22.32 -35.23
N ALA A 715 6.67 22.03 -33.95
CA ALA A 715 6.23 20.68 -33.58
C ALA A 715 4.95 20.30 -34.33
N SER A 716 4.94 19.14 -34.98
CA SER A 716 3.78 18.66 -35.72
C SER A 716 2.62 18.28 -34.78
N LYS A 717 2.96 17.86 -33.54
CA LYS A 717 2.07 17.52 -32.43
C LYS A 717 2.81 17.63 -31.10
N VAL A 718 2.10 17.97 -30.02
CA VAL A 718 2.64 18.06 -28.66
C VAL A 718 1.91 17.10 -27.73
N ILE A 719 2.64 16.17 -27.13
CA ILE A 719 2.13 15.22 -26.15
C ILE A 719 2.68 15.59 -24.78
N VAL A 720 1.80 15.88 -23.82
CA VAL A 720 2.21 16.03 -22.43
C VAL A 720 1.93 14.72 -21.71
N SER A 721 2.97 14.10 -21.18
CA SER A 721 2.85 12.78 -20.53
C SER A 721 3.47 12.76 -19.14
N GLY A 722 2.69 12.26 -18.18
CA GLY A 722 3.08 12.19 -16.77
C GLY A 722 2.40 11.04 -16.04
N CYS A 723 2.53 11.04 -14.71
CA CYS A 723 1.90 10.01 -13.88
C CYS A 723 0.37 10.03 -14.06
N HIS A 724 -0.27 8.88 -13.83
CA HIS A 724 -1.70 8.84 -13.53
C HIS A 724 -2.04 9.76 -12.35
N LYS A 725 -3.23 10.36 -12.35
CA LYS A 725 -3.66 11.33 -11.34
C LYS A 725 -3.55 10.74 -9.93
N GLU A 726 -4.04 9.51 -9.76
CA GLU A 726 -4.08 8.82 -8.46
C GLU A 726 -2.67 8.42 -7.98
N ASN A 727 -1.63 8.58 -8.79
CA ASN A 727 -0.25 8.25 -8.43
C ASN A 727 0.72 9.42 -8.70
N CYS A 728 0.21 10.64 -8.70
CA CYS A 728 1.05 11.79 -8.97
C CYS A 728 1.98 12.09 -7.77
N ARG A 729 3.30 12.05 -7.99
CA ARG A 729 4.30 12.39 -6.96
C ARG A 729 4.20 13.84 -6.47
N SER A 730 3.70 14.72 -7.35
CA SER A 730 3.54 16.15 -7.08
C SER A 730 2.13 16.49 -6.63
N PHE A 731 1.39 15.50 -6.11
CA PHE A 731 0.02 15.58 -5.62
C PHE A 731 -0.98 15.94 -6.73
N ASP A 732 -1.03 17.20 -7.14
CA ASP A 732 -1.89 17.67 -8.23
C ASP A 732 -1.18 17.84 -9.56
N GLY A 733 0.08 17.41 -9.66
CA GLY A 733 0.91 17.73 -10.82
C GLY A 733 0.33 17.27 -12.16
N SER A 734 -0.22 16.06 -12.21
CA SER A 734 -0.87 15.53 -13.42
C SER A 734 -2.17 16.27 -13.73
N SER A 735 -2.96 16.63 -12.71
CA SER A 735 -4.18 17.42 -12.88
C SER A 735 -3.88 18.80 -13.46
N VAL A 736 -2.81 19.46 -12.98
CA VAL A 736 -2.37 20.77 -13.47
C VAL A 736 -1.92 20.68 -14.93
N ALA A 737 -1.10 19.69 -15.27
CA ALA A 737 -0.65 19.48 -16.65
C ALA A 737 -1.82 19.25 -17.61
N HIS A 738 -2.77 18.40 -17.22
CA HIS A 738 -3.99 18.15 -17.99
C HIS A 738 -4.82 19.43 -18.15
N ALA A 739 -4.95 20.26 -17.10
CA ALA A 739 -5.63 21.55 -17.19
C ALA A 739 -4.91 22.52 -18.16
N SER A 740 -3.57 22.55 -18.18
CA SER A 740 -2.79 23.33 -19.15
C SER A 740 -3.08 22.92 -20.59
N VAL A 741 -3.14 21.60 -20.86
CA VAL A 741 -3.50 21.05 -22.17
C VAL A 741 -4.93 21.46 -22.56
N LYS A 742 -5.90 21.30 -21.67
CA LYS A 742 -7.29 21.72 -21.91
C LYS A 742 -7.42 23.20 -22.25
N LYS A 743 -6.67 24.07 -21.56
CA LYS A 743 -6.66 25.51 -21.85
C LYS A 743 -6.14 25.80 -23.25
N VAL A 744 -5.11 25.11 -23.72
CA VAL A 744 -4.57 25.29 -25.07
C VAL A 744 -5.56 24.84 -26.13
N LEU A 745 -6.24 23.71 -25.90
CA LEU A 745 -7.29 23.20 -26.79
C LEU A 745 -8.51 24.12 -26.91
N GLN A 746 -8.71 25.05 -25.98
CA GLN A 746 -9.78 26.04 -26.02
C GLN A 746 -9.40 27.30 -26.82
N ILE A 747 -8.13 27.43 -27.25
CA ILE A 747 -7.67 28.60 -28.01
C ILE A 747 -8.12 28.45 -29.48
N PRO A 748 -8.81 29.45 -30.06
CA PRO A 748 -9.18 29.42 -31.47
C PRO A 748 -7.98 29.19 -32.39
N GLY A 749 -8.12 28.26 -33.33
CA GLY A 749 -7.06 27.91 -34.28
C GLY A 749 -6.13 26.76 -33.84
N VAL A 750 -6.27 26.23 -32.62
CA VAL A 750 -5.57 25.01 -32.20
C VAL A 750 -6.45 23.79 -32.48
N GLU A 751 -6.03 22.93 -33.40
CA GLU A 751 -6.74 21.68 -33.69
C GLU A 751 -6.61 20.67 -32.53
N ALA A 752 -7.68 19.92 -32.24
CA ALA A 752 -7.69 18.91 -31.17
C ALA A 752 -6.66 17.78 -31.38
N SER A 753 -6.27 17.52 -32.62
CA SER A 753 -5.25 16.55 -33.01
C SER A 753 -3.83 16.99 -32.63
N LYS A 754 -3.59 18.29 -32.41
CA LYS A 754 -2.25 18.88 -32.26
C LYS A 754 -1.69 18.81 -30.84
N VAL A 755 -2.54 18.72 -29.82
CA VAL A 755 -2.12 18.68 -28.41
C VAL A 755 -2.87 17.61 -27.66
N MET A 756 -2.16 16.78 -26.89
CA MET A 756 -2.80 15.72 -26.09
C MET A 756 -2.17 15.56 -24.70
N TRP A 757 -2.98 15.06 -23.77
CA TRP A 757 -2.55 14.61 -22.45
C TRP A 757 -2.68 13.09 -22.40
N GLU A 758 -1.58 12.41 -22.07
CA GLU A 758 -1.54 10.95 -21.99
C GLU A 758 -0.84 10.48 -20.70
N PRO A 759 -1.58 9.97 -19.70
CA PRO A 759 -0.99 9.49 -18.46
C PRO A 759 -0.33 8.12 -18.66
N VAL A 760 0.94 8.01 -18.24
CA VAL A 760 1.77 6.81 -18.35
C VAL A 760 2.55 6.61 -17.06
N ALA A 761 2.43 5.43 -16.43
CA ALA A 761 3.29 5.02 -15.33
C ALA A 761 4.62 4.45 -15.82
N ALA A 762 5.65 4.46 -14.97
CA ALA A 762 7.00 4.00 -15.32
C ALA A 762 7.07 2.55 -15.86
N ASN A 763 6.07 1.72 -15.55
CA ASN A 763 5.98 0.32 -15.97
C ASN A 763 5.02 0.07 -17.14
N GLU A 764 4.60 1.11 -17.87
CA GLU A 764 3.64 1.04 -18.98
C GLU A 764 4.29 1.29 -20.35
N THR A 765 5.44 0.65 -20.60
CA THR A 765 6.20 0.75 -21.85
C THR A 765 5.34 0.49 -23.10
N GLN A 766 4.52 -0.57 -23.11
CA GLN A 766 3.64 -0.89 -24.24
C GLN A 766 2.59 0.20 -24.50
N LYS A 767 2.06 0.83 -23.43
CA LYS A 767 1.13 1.96 -23.56
C LYS A 767 1.82 3.15 -24.20
N PHE A 768 3.05 3.45 -23.77
CA PHE A 768 3.86 4.51 -24.36
C PHE A 768 4.13 4.25 -25.85
N GLU A 769 4.46 3.01 -26.21
CA GLU A 769 4.66 2.59 -27.61
C GLU A 769 3.40 2.80 -28.47
N ARG A 770 2.20 2.50 -27.95
CA ARG A 770 0.95 2.81 -28.65
C ARG A 770 0.71 4.29 -28.83
N ILE A 771 1.05 5.10 -27.83
CA ILE A 771 0.90 6.56 -27.90
C ILE A 771 1.78 7.12 -29.02
N ILE A 772 3.04 6.69 -29.12
CA ILE A 772 3.95 7.16 -30.17
C ILE A 772 3.61 6.59 -31.55
N SER A 773 3.05 5.38 -31.63
CA SER A 773 2.63 4.78 -32.92
C SER A 773 1.42 5.47 -33.53
N LYS A 774 0.50 5.96 -32.68
CA LYS A 774 -0.70 6.71 -33.08
C LYS A 774 -0.45 8.21 -33.29
N ALA A 775 0.70 8.71 -32.89
CA ALA A 775 1.10 10.11 -33.02
C ALA A 775 1.86 10.34 -34.32
#